data_AF-A0AAE1K8G2-F1
#
_entry.id   AF-A0AAE1K8G2-F1
#
_cell.length_a   1.000
_cell.length_b   1.000
_cell.length_c   1.000
_cell.angle_alpha   90.00
_cell.angle_beta   90.00
_cell.angle_gamma   90.00
#
_symmetry.space_group_name_H-M   'P 1'
#
loop_
_entity.id
_entity.type
_entity.pdbx_description
1 polymer ?
#
loop_
_entity_poly.entity_id
_entity_poly.type
_entity_poly.pdbx_seq_one_letter_code
_entity_poly.pdbx_strand_id
1 'polypeptide(L)'
;MALNSTQCHIRNLILILLVLFSCPLGIHCDDELRTDNTFTISSFNYPHITLQPFDLRYIRVDLPPWFSAVSVALISDVDLDASTAEKVSKSVLPIICFRDGSLPLPDALNTSVKDPTNSGVNGLDVEQCFPMQKNISLKLTNEQISPGIWYIGLFNGIGATSTQSKMIVRGPAYSFTANISVEACTNSMMRGKFCNSTVYPLSCSISNASEVNKSMVENMVTCRNNFETVCVQEGVPKLYSLDIMNMVEKMTIMAANVTFQVTPINSTFGANDVNLMCFARHGALPSVTLHDYSCNLNKAPFVIFSPLIGRWYISIIPVNLTKNIGEAQKNDVRVCYSVESQVLECPSGKAGPNCTMNSYVLQTFLRRGSTPFESFYLPIGSVPSDSANFPLQPLLSNSSRIGEPDNTWTYFLLDIPSGAPGGNIHIRLSSDSKINYEVYARFGGLPSLDNWDYYYANKTRRSDPSMFFVLYESSDDKIDFYIIYAREGTWGFGLRHLNTSIVSSKGQTHMSLSLERCPRRCSSHGYCKFSFDASGLTSYSFCSCDRNHGGFDCSIEIVSHQGHVKESIFLIVSNAAAILPALWALRQKAFSEWILFTSSGISSALYHACDVGTWCVLNYNVLQFMDFWLSFMAVVCTFVYLTTIDEVFKRAIHSAVAILTALMAATKATRSSNIVLVIVIGGVGLLVGWLIELSSKYRSLSFSIGFSFNSINSLETIKQWLYNLMKTLLKRFRWGFLLAGFATLAMAGISWDLETSQTYWIWHSMWHITIYTSSFFFLCSKAKNVDSENQSPASGNYALAHQDSHRRGTRR
;
A
#
# COMPACT_ATOMS: atom_id res chain seq x y z
N MET A 1 -1.63 69.82 17.80
CA MET A 1 -2.05 70.26 16.46
C MET A 1 -1.04 69.71 15.46
N ALA A 2 -1.37 69.11 14.34
CA ALA A 2 -2.56 68.45 13.82
C ALA A 2 -2.08 67.77 12.53
N LEU A 3 -2.69 66.63 12.20
CA LEU A 3 -2.83 66.05 10.86
C LEU A 3 -1.92 66.58 9.74
N ASN A 4 -0.95 65.76 9.28
CA ASN A 4 -0.58 65.61 7.85
C ASN A 4 0.61 64.66 7.64
N SER A 5 0.54 63.41 8.12
CA SER A 5 1.59 62.41 7.80
C SER A 5 1.06 61.01 7.47
N THR A 6 -0.24 60.86 7.25
CA THR A 6 -0.87 59.56 6.94
C THR A 6 -1.26 59.38 5.47
N GLN A 7 -1.08 60.40 4.61
CA GLN A 7 -1.50 60.31 3.20
C GLN A 7 -0.38 59.93 2.22
N CYS A 8 0.89 59.99 2.62
CA CYS A 8 2.02 59.74 1.69
C CYS A 8 2.51 58.28 1.70
N HIS A 9 2.29 57.53 2.79
CA HIS A 9 2.72 56.13 2.87
C HIS A 9 1.78 55.14 2.16
N ILE A 10 0.50 55.50 1.98
CA ILE A 10 -0.48 54.62 1.33
C ILE A 10 -0.36 54.68 -0.20
N ARG A 11 0.09 55.81 -0.77
CA ARG A 11 0.26 55.96 -2.22
C ARG A 11 1.47 55.19 -2.76
N ASN A 12 2.54 55.08 -1.97
CA ASN A 12 3.73 54.30 -2.34
C ASN A 12 3.54 52.79 -2.11
N LEU A 13 2.67 52.36 -1.20
CA LEU A 13 2.37 50.93 -1.02
C LEU A 13 1.50 50.38 -2.17
N ILE A 14 0.57 51.19 -2.70
CA ILE A 14 -0.29 50.80 -3.83
C ILE A 14 0.48 50.78 -5.16
N LEU A 15 1.48 51.65 -5.33
CA LEU A 15 2.35 51.63 -6.53
C LEU A 15 3.31 50.43 -6.53
N ILE A 16 3.80 50.00 -5.36
CA ILE A 16 4.67 48.81 -5.23
C ILE A 16 3.87 47.51 -5.43
N LEU A 17 2.59 47.47 -5.03
CA LEU A 17 1.71 46.33 -5.29
C LEU A 17 1.25 46.22 -6.76
N LEU A 18 1.18 47.34 -7.50
CA LEU A 18 0.81 47.33 -8.92
C LEU A 18 1.98 46.97 -9.85
N VAL A 19 3.24 47.23 -9.44
CA VAL A 19 4.43 46.87 -10.23
C VAL A 19 4.85 45.39 -10.03
N LEU A 20 4.43 44.76 -8.93
CA LEU A 20 4.65 43.31 -8.70
C LEU A 20 3.66 42.41 -9.47
N PHE A 21 2.61 42.97 -10.08
CA PHE A 21 1.57 42.21 -10.82
C PHE A 21 1.57 42.44 -12.34
N SER A 22 2.57 43.13 -12.89
CA SER A 22 2.72 43.33 -14.33
C SER A 22 4.10 42.88 -14.80
N CYS A 23 4.35 41.57 -14.74
CA CYS A 23 5.36 40.94 -15.57
C CYS A 23 4.60 40.20 -16.69
N PRO A 24 4.89 40.46 -17.97
CA PRO A 24 4.26 39.71 -19.03
C PRO A 24 4.74 38.25 -18.90
N LEU A 25 3.80 37.33 -19.02
CA LEU A 25 4.10 35.93 -19.31
C LEU A 25 4.95 35.88 -20.59
N GLY A 26 6.27 35.87 -20.42
CA GLY A 26 7.18 35.31 -21.41
C GLY A 26 7.01 33.81 -21.38
N ILE A 27 5.94 33.33 -22.02
CA ILE A 27 5.86 31.95 -22.48
C ILE A 27 6.93 31.84 -23.56
N HIS A 28 8.13 31.43 -23.16
CA HIS A 28 9.05 30.77 -24.07
C HIS A 28 8.50 29.37 -24.26
N CYS A 29 7.48 29.25 -25.12
CA CYS A 29 7.32 28.03 -25.88
C CYS A 29 8.51 28.02 -26.82
N ASP A 30 9.53 27.23 -26.50
CA ASP A 30 10.24 26.52 -27.56
C ASP A 30 9.18 25.64 -28.23
N ASP A 31 8.43 26.25 -29.16
CA ASP A 31 7.74 25.54 -30.22
C ASP A 31 8.85 25.03 -31.13
N GLU A 32 9.51 23.95 -30.70
CA GLU A 32 9.98 22.98 -31.66
C GLU A 32 8.73 22.60 -32.45
N LEU A 33 8.66 23.10 -33.68
CA LEU A 33 7.67 22.76 -34.69
C LEU A 33 7.77 21.26 -35.00
N ARG A 34 7.35 20.43 -34.05
CA ARG A 34 7.05 19.03 -34.26
C ARG A 34 5.64 19.00 -34.79
N THR A 35 5.49 18.52 -36.02
CA THR A 35 4.25 17.92 -36.47
C THR A 35 3.93 16.76 -35.53
N ASP A 36 3.27 17.04 -34.41
CA ASP A 36 2.90 16.02 -33.44
C ASP A 36 1.79 15.18 -34.08
N ASN A 37 2.22 14.06 -34.68
CA ASN A 37 1.33 13.03 -35.23
C ASN A 37 0.51 12.32 -34.15
N THR A 38 0.61 12.76 -32.89
CA THR A 38 -0.06 12.22 -31.71
C THR A 38 -0.99 13.25 -31.07
N PHE A 39 -2.08 12.77 -30.46
CA PHE A 39 -2.99 13.59 -29.65
C PHE A 39 -3.23 12.92 -28.29
N THR A 40 -3.54 13.71 -27.26
CA THR A 40 -3.85 13.21 -25.92
C THR A 40 -5.29 12.69 -25.86
N ILE A 41 -5.45 11.42 -25.46
CA ILE A 41 -6.76 10.77 -25.27
C ILE A 41 -7.34 11.18 -23.92
N SER A 42 -6.52 11.01 -22.88
CA SER A 42 -6.88 11.31 -21.51
C SER A 42 -5.66 11.89 -20.82
N SER A 43 -5.90 12.87 -19.96
CA SER A 43 -4.92 13.36 -19.02
C SER A 43 -5.65 13.65 -17.72
N PHE A 44 -5.11 13.12 -16.63
CA PHE A 44 -5.65 13.39 -15.31
C PHE A 44 -4.53 13.70 -14.35
N ASN A 45 -4.75 14.77 -13.59
CA ASN A 45 -3.87 15.17 -12.52
C ASN A 45 -4.43 14.66 -11.20
N TYR A 46 -3.67 13.81 -10.55
CA TYR A 46 -3.98 13.24 -9.27
C TYR A 46 -3.61 14.24 -8.17
N PRO A 47 -4.57 14.62 -7.30
CA PRO A 47 -4.36 15.67 -6.32
C PRO A 47 -3.33 15.25 -5.28
N HIS A 48 -2.84 16.25 -4.54
CA HIS A 48 -1.91 16.04 -3.44
C HIS A 48 -2.52 15.15 -2.37
N ILE A 49 -1.94 13.96 -2.17
CA ILE A 49 -2.39 12.97 -1.18
C ILE A 49 -1.26 12.65 -0.23
N THR A 50 -1.61 12.45 1.04
CA THR A 50 -0.67 12.04 2.08
C THR A 50 -0.95 10.59 2.48
N LEU A 51 0.05 9.72 2.34
CA LEU A 51 0.01 8.34 2.84
C LEU A 51 0.54 8.31 4.26
N GLN A 52 -0.30 7.91 5.22
CA GLN A 52 0.19 7.59 6.56
C GLN A 52 1.02 6.29 6.50
N PRO A 53 1.81 5.98 7.54
CA PRO A 53 2.47 4.68 7.60
C PRO A 53 1.44 3.55 7.50
N PHE A 54 1.76 2.56 6.67
CA PHE A 54 0.92 1.41 6.36
C PHE A 54 -0.34 1.69 5.53
N ASP A 55 -0.55 2.93 5.06
CA ASP A 55 -1.59 3.21 4.09
C ASP A 55 -1.21 2.71 2.69
N LEU A 56 -2.25 2.36 1.91
CA LEU A 56 -2.14 2.00 0.51
C LEU A 56 -3.17 2.75 -0.34
N ARG A 57 -2.78 3.08 -1.57
CA ARG A 57 -3.65 3.71 -2.57
C ARG A 57 -3.39 3.12 -3.94
N TYR A 58 -4.45 3.06 -4.76
CA TYR A 58 -4.35 2.63 -6.15
C TYR A 58 -4.79 3.72 -7.10
N ILE A 59 -4.14 3.78 -8.25
CA ILE A 59 -4.49 4.61 -9.39
C ILE A 59 -4.80 3.68 -10.55
N ARG A 60 -5.99 3.84 -11.14
CA ARG A 60 -6.39 3.15 -12.36
C ARG A 60 -6.03 3.99 -13.59
N VAL A 61 -5.51 3.33 -14.61
CA VAL A 61 -5.21 3.93 -15.91
C VAL A 61 -5.86 3.07 -17.00
N ASP A 62 -6.83 3.63 -17.72
CA ASP A 62 -7.48 2.94 -18.84
C ASP A 62 -6.71 3.21 -20.15
N LEU A 63 -6.20 2.14 -20.76
CA LEU A 63 -5.47 2.19 -22.03
C LEU A 63 -6.35 1.62 -23.15
N PRO A 64 -6.87 2.46 -24.06
CA PRO A 64 -7.70 1.98 -25.16
C PRO A 64 -6.87 1.14 -26.15
N PRO A 65 -7.47 0.21 -26.92
CA PRO A 65 -6.76 -0.66 -27.87
C PRO A 65 -5.92 0.03 -28.98
N TRP A 66 -6.03 1.35 -29.10
CA TRP A 66 -5.41 2.18 -30.13
C TRP A 66 -4.47 3.25 -29.56
N PHE A 67 -4.14 3.20 -28.27
CA PHE A 67 -3.14 4.07 -27.66
C PHE A 67 -1.76 3.90 -28.31
N SER A 68 -0.93 4.96 -28.25
CA SER A 68 0.47 4.95 -28.69
C SER A 68 1.44 4.88 -27.52
N ALA A 69 1.22 5.70 -26.49
CA ALA A 69 2.04 5.76 -25.31
C ALA A 69 1.26 6.23 -24.08
N VAL A 70 1.74 5.87 -22.89
CA VAL A 70 1.32 6.46 -21.62
C VAL A 70 2.51 7.09 -20.94
N SER A 71 2.33 8.29 -20.40
CA SER A 71 3.33 9.02 -19.64
C SER A 71 2.84 9.21 -18.22
N VAL A 72 3.66 8.79 -17.25
CA VAL A 72 3.41 8.86 -15.81
C VAL A 72 4.49 9.74 -15.19
N ALA A 73 4.10 10.90 -14.68
CA ALA A 73 4.98 11.81 -13.95
C ALA A 73 4.50 11.91 -12.50
N LEU A 74 5.26 11.36 -11.56
CA LEU A 74 4.95 11.39 -10.13
C LEU A 74 5.99 12.21 -9.38
N ILE A 75 5.50 13.11 -8.53
CA ILE A 75 6.30 13.97 -7.67
C ILE A 75 5.94 13.61 -6.23
N SER A 76 6.94 13.37 -5.40
CA SER A 76 6.78 13.06 -3.98
C SER A 76 7.73 13.89 -3.11
N ASP A 77 7.45 13.96 -1.81
CA ASP A 77 8.35 14.54 -0.79
C ASP A 77 9.35 13.52 -0.22
N VAL A 78 9.45 12.33 -0.81
CA VAL A 78 10.35 11.27 -0.38
C VAL A 78 11.79 11.65 -0.72
N ASP A 79 12.60 11.88 0.31
CA ASP A 79 14.03 12.17 0.22
C ASP A 79 14.85 10.91 0.54
N LEU A 80 14.66 9.87 -0.28
CA LEU A 80 15.39 8.60 -0.18
C LEU A 80 16.14 8.34 -1.48
N ASP A 81 17.46 8.31 -1.42
CA ASP A 81 18.28 7.85 -2.54
C ASP A 81 18.25 6.32 -2.63
N ALA A 82 18.48 5.77 -3.83
CA ALA A 82 18.47 4.32 -4.07
C ALA A 82 19.43 3.54 -3.13
N SER A 83 20.57 4.14 -2.76
CA SER A 83 21.55 3.56 -1.83
C SER A 83 21.12 3.58 -0.36
N THR A 84 20.21 4.49 0.01
CA THR A 84 19.64 4.59 1.37
C THR A 84 18.39 3.72 1.51
N ALA A 85 17.63 3.54 0.43
CA ALA A 85 16.43 2.71 0.41
C ALA A 85 16.71 1.24 0.81
N GLU A 86 17.87 0.67 0.43
CA GLU A 86 18.26 -0.69 0.83
C GLU A 86 18.49 -0.85 2.35
N LYS A 87 18.82 0.25 3.05
CA LYS A 87 19.06 0.24 4.51
C LYS A 87 17.79 0.45 5.33
N VAL A 88 16.70 0.88 4.69
CA VAL A 88 15.41 1.11 5.35
C VAL A 88 14.66 -0.22 5.48
N SER A 89 14.03 -0.43 6.63
CA SER A 89 13.18 -1.61 6.84
C SER A 89 12.03 -1.62 5.82
N LYS A 90 11.81 -2.76 5.15
CA LYS A 90 10.71 -2.95 4.18
C LYS A 90 9.33 -2.59 4.75
N SER A 91 9.14 -2.71 6.07
CA SER A 91 7.88 -2.36 6.75
C SER A 91 7.55 -0.86 6.76
N VAL A 92 8.50 0.02 6.43
CA VAL A 92 8.33 1.50 6.43
C VAL A 92 8.81 2.10 5.10
N LEU A 93 9.23 1.27 4.14
CA LEU A 93 9.75 1.75 2.86
C LEU A 93 8.59 2.16 1.95
N PRO A 94 8.55 3.42 1.46
CA PRO A 94 7.57 3.82 0.45
C PRO A 94 7.90 3.16 -0.90
N ILE A 95 6.92 2.51 -1.50
CA ILE A 95 7.07 1.72 -2.74
C ILE A 95 5.95 2.07 -3.72
N ILE A 96 6.29 2.08 -5.00
CA ILE A 96 5.35 2.13 -6.12
C ILE A 96 5.37 0.80 -6.88
N CYS A 97 4.21 0.27 -7.23
CA CYS A 97 4.07 -0.97 -7.99
C CYS A 97 3.16 -0.78 -9.20
N PHE A 98 3.49 -1.47 -10.29
CA PHE A 98 2.73 -1.48 -11.54
C PHE A 98 2.28 -2.90 -11.86
N ARG A 99 1.03 -3.05 -12.30
CA ARG A 99 0.48 -4.33 -12.71
C ARG A 99 -0.61 -4.16 -13.76
N ASP A 100 -0.59 -5.05 -14.76
CA ASP A 100 -1.62 -5.14 -15.80
C ASP A 100 -2.83 -5.96 -15.34
N GLY A 101 -4.02 -5.44 -15.62
CA GLY A 101 -5.32 -6.09 -15.45
C GLY A 101 -5.83 -6.22 -14.01
N SER A 102 -4.96 -6.17 -12.99
CA SER A 102 -5.39 -6.22 -11.59
C SER A 102 -4.49 -5.48 -10.61
N LEU A 103 -4.94 -5.34 -9.36
CA LEU A 103 -4.25 -4.57 -8.33
C LEU A 103 -2.91 -5.21 -7.94
N PRO A 104 -1.81 -4.44 -7.87
CA PRO A 104 -0.55 -4.92 -7.33
C PRO A 104 -0.67 -5.20 -5.82
N LEU A 105 0.07 -6.19 -5.33
CA LEU A 105 0.10 -6.58 -3.92
C LEU A 105 1.53 -7.05 -3.59
N PRO A 106 2.43 -6.13 -3.18
CA PRO A 106 3.85 -6.42 -3.03
C PRO A 106 4.16 -7.34 -1.86
N ASP A 107 4.97 -8.38 -2.12
CA ASP A 107 5.50 -9.27 -1.08
C ASP A 107 6.86 -8.79 -0.55
N ALA A 108 7.00 -8.68 0.77
CA ALA A 108 8.26 -8.34 1.41
C ALA A 108 9.40 -9.33 1.09
N LEU A 109 9.10 -10.59 0.74
CA LEU A 109 10.11 -11.59 0.42
C LEU A 109 10.64 -11.47 -1.02
N ASN A 110 9.74 -11.22 -2.00
CA ASN A 110 10.07 -11.27 -3.43
C ASN A 110 10.31 -9.90 -4.08
N THR A 111 10.02 -8.80 -3.39
CA THR A 111 10.24 -7.46 -3.95
C THR A 111 11.75 -7.18 -4.03
N SER A 112 12.33 -7.34 -5.22
CA SER A 112 13.68 -6.85 -5.52
C SER A 112 13.62 -5.34 -5.69
N VAL A 113 14.27 -4.61 -4.80
CA VAL A 113 14.43 -3.17 -4.89
C VAL A 113 15.37 -2.89 -6.07
N LYS A 114 14.82 -2.62 -7.26
CA LYS A 114 15.58 -2.17 -8.43
C LYS A 114 15.30 -0.69 -8.68
N ASP A 115 16.25 0.00 -9.30
CA ASP A 115 16.09 1.40 -9.67
C ASP A 115 15.19 1.50 -10.93
N PRO A 116 14.12 2.34 -10.93
CA PRO A 116 13.25 2.52 -12.08
C PRO A 116 13.98 3.01 -13.34
N THR A 117 15.18 3.60 -13.21
CA THR A 117 15.92 4.18 -14.33
C THR A 117 16.79 3.19 -15.10
N ASN A 118 17.27 2.11 -14.48
CA ASN A 118 18.24 1.17 -15.09
C ASN A 118 17.63 -0.16 -15.55
N SER A 119 16.47 -0.55 -15.05
CA SER A 119 15.75 -1.71 -15.56
C SER A 119 14.73 -1.26 -16.59
N GLY A 120 15.07 -1.39 -17.88
CA GLY A 120 14.10 -1.25 -18.96
C GLY A 120 12.84 -2.05 -18.63
N VAL A 121 11.71 -1.36 -18.60
CA VAL A 121 10.40 -1.90 -18.27
C VAL A 121 9.91 -2.74 -19.46
N ASN A 122 10.49 -3.93 -19.61
CA ASN A 122 10.20 -4.86 -20.69
C ASN A 122 9.40 -6.03 -20.14
N GLY A 123 8.20 -6.27 -20.68
CA GLY A 123 7.35 -7.42 -20.34
C GLY A 123 6.78 -7.34 -18.92
N LEU A 124 5.69 -6.59 -18.75
CA LEU A 124 5.04 -6.28 -17.47
C LEU A 124 3.90 -7.23 -17.10
N ASP A 125 3.85 -8.45 -17.67
CA ASP A 125 2.88 -9.47 -17.24
C ASP A 125 3.01 -9.85 -15.76
N VAL A 126 4.17 -9.54 -15.16
CA VAL A 126 4.48 -9.71 -13.74
C VAL A 126 4.53 -8.34 -13.05
N GLU A 127 3.97 -8.25 -11.85
CA GLU A 127 4.04 -7.06 -10.98
C GLU A 127 5.47 -6.54 -10.84
N GLN A 128 5.67 -5.25 -11.09
CA GLN A 128 6.97 -4.58 -10.93
C GLN A 128 6.87 -3.48 -9.89
N CYS A 129 7.74 -3.55 -8.88
CA CYS A 129 7.75 -2.62 -7.76
C CYS A 129 9.12 -1.95 -7.60
N PHE A 130 9.10 -0.67 -7.27
CA PHE A 130 10.29 0.17 -7.12
C PHE A 130 10.19 1.01 -5.85
N PRO A 131 11.29 1.32 -5.16
CA PRO A 131 11.28 2.33 -4.10
C PRO A 131 10.82 3.68 -4.64
N MET A 132 10.07 4.40 -3.81
CA MET A 132 9.62 5.74 -4.17
C MET A 132 10.81 6.72 -4.19
N GLN A 133 10.89 7.52 -5.25
CA GLN A 133 11.84 8.61 -5.40
C GLN A 133 11.09 9.95 -5.46
N LYS A 134 11.82 11.05 -5.26
CA LYS A 134 11.26 12.41 -5.32
C LYS A 134 10.57 12.72 -6.64
N ASN A 135 11.18 12.34 -7.76
CA ASN A 135 10.62 12.52 -9.10
C ASN A 135 10.72 11.20 -9.87
N ILE A 136 9.58 10.69 -10.33
CA ILE A 136 9.52 9.51 -11.20
C ILE A 136 8.85 9.95 -12.51
N SER A 137 9.55 9.75 -13.63
CA SER A 137 9.01 10.00 -14.97
C SER A 137 9.16 8.74 -15.81
N LEU A 138 8.04 8.13 -16.17
CA LEU A 138 7.98 6.90 -16.96
C LEU A 138 7.16 7.14 -18.22
N LYS A 139 7.69 6.79 -19.39
CA LYS A 139 6.92 6.77 -20.65
C LYS A 139 6.95 5.37 -21.25
N LEU A 140 5.81 4.70 -21.24
CA LEU A 140 5.62 3.35 -21.79
C LEU A 140 4.87 3.43 -23.12
N THR A 141 5.18 2.52 -24.04
CA THR A 141 4.61 2.52 -25.41
C THR A 141 3.81 1.25 -25.68
N ASN A 142 2.96 1.27 -26.70
CA ASN A 142 2.20 0.09 -27.17
C ASN A 142 3.07 -1.04 -27.78
N GLU A 143 4.39 -0.84 -27.87
CA GLU A 143 5.37 -1.89 -28.15
C GLU A 143 5.81 -2.63 -26.88
N GLN A 144 5.71 -1.98 -25.72
CA GLN A 144 6.14 -2.52 -24.43
C GLN A 144 4.98 -3.11 -23.63
N ILE A 145 3.82 -2.44 -23.66
CA ILE A 145 2.67 -2.78 -22.83
C ILE A 145 1.40 -3.05 -23.67
N SER A 146 0.55 -3.91 -23.13
CA SER A 146 -0.79 -4.25 -23.62
C SER A 146 -1.81 -3.14 -23.31
N PRO A 147 -2.80 -2.92 -24.19
CA PRO A 147 -3.99 -2.13 -23.86
C PRO A 147 -4.83 -2.88 -22.82
N GLY A 148 -5.69 -2.14 -22.12
CA GLY A 148 -6.47 -2.67 -21.01
C GLY A 148 -6.39 -1.74 -19.81
N ILE A 149 -6.55 -2.31 -18.62
CA ILE A 149 -6.59 -1.54 -17.39
C ILE A 149 -5.30 -1.76 -16.63
N TRP A 150 -4.64 -0.66 -16.31
CA TRP A 150 -3.38 -0.65 -15.58
C TRP A 150 -3.58 -0.10 -14.18
N TYR A 151 -2.99 -0.78 -13.19
CA TYR A 151 -3.05 -0.36 -11.80
C TYR A 151 -1.67 0.03 -11.29
N ILE A 152 -1.60 1.23 -10.72
CA ILE A 152 -0.43 1.75 -10.01
C ILE A 152 -0.75 1.75 -8.52
N GLY A 153 -0.04 0.94 -7.74
CA GLY A 153 -0.16 0.88 -6.29
C GLY A 153 0.90 1.72 -5.61
N LEU A 154 0.49 2.50 -4.61
CA LEU A 154 1.35 3.32 -3.77
C LEU A 154 1.24 2.81 -2.34
N PHE A 155 2.37 2.42 -1.76
CA PHE A 155 2.44 1.77 -0.45
C PHE A 155 3.41 2.52 0.44
N ASN A 156 3.06 2.71 1.72
CA ASN A 156 3.98 3.20 2.75
C ASN A 156 4.32 2.06 3.73
N GLY A 157 5.21 1.17 3.29
CA GLY A 157 5.55 -0.07 4.01
C GLY A 157 4.87 -1.32 3.45
N ILE A 158 5.60 -2.43 3.43
CA ILE A 158 5.15 -3.73 2.92
C ILE A 158 5.38 -4.87 3.92
N GLY A 159 4.69 -5.99 3.72
CA GLY A 159 4.79 -7.19 4.55
C GLY A 159 3.67 -7.32 5.58
N ALA A 160 3.66 -8.42 6.34
CA ALA A 160 2.56 -8.77 7.23
C ALA A 160 2.24 -7.68 8.28
N THR A 161 3.27 -6.99 8.78
CA THR A 161 3.14 -5.92 9.78
C THR A 161 2.46 -4.65 9.26
N SER A 162 2.31 -4.50 7.95
CA SER A 162 1.60 -3.36 7.36
C SER A 162 0.09 -3.44 7.54
N THR A 163 -0.49 -4.64 7.59
CA THR A 163 -1.95 -4.79 7.75
C THR A 163 -2.40 -4.88 9.22
N GLN A 164 -1.44 -4.97 10.14
CA GLN A 164 -1.66 -5.04 11.59
C GLN A 164 -2.25 -3.72 12.11
N SER A 165 -3.36 -3.79 12.84
CA SER A 165 -3.88 -2.58 13.49
C SER A 165 -3.01 -2.15 14.65
N LYS A 166 -2.74 -0.84 14.74
CA LYS A 166 -2.06 -0.19 15.85
C LYS A 166 -2.88 1.01 16.28
N MET A 167 -3.07 1.20 17.59
CA MET A 167 -3.76 2.39 18.11
C MET A 167 -2.93 3.67 17.88
N ILE A 168 -1.60 3.55 17.88
CA ILE A 168 -0.68 4.61 17.46
C ILE A 168 0.13 4.12 16.26
N VAL A 169 -0.11 4.74 15.12
CA VAL A 169 0.75 4.60 13.96
C VAL A 169 1.80 5.70 14.02
N ARG A 170 3.03 5.35 14.40
CA ARG A 170 4.19 6.25 14.36
C ARG A 170 5.05 5.95 13.15
N GLY A 171 5.34 6.96 12.36
CA GLY A 171 6.22 6.86 11.20
C GLY A 171 6.11 8.08 10.29
N PRO A 172 7.00 8.18 9.29
CA PRO A 172 6.93 9.23 8.29
C PRO A 172 5.67 9.07 7.43
N ALA A 173 4.93 10.17 7.27
CA ALA A 173 3.89 10.26 6.26
C ALA A 173 4.47 10.97 5.05
N TYR A 174 4.16 10.47 3.85
CA TYR A 174 4.69 11.00 2.60
C TYR A 174 3.56 11.58 1.76
N SER A 175 3.85 12.69 1.11
CA SER A 175 2.95 13.34 0.17
C SER A 175 3.36 13.10 -1.28
N PHE A 176 2.36 12.94 -2.14
CA PHE A 176 2.59 12.72 -3.56
C PHE A 176 1.52 13.38 -4.43
N THR A 177 1.91 13.67 -5.66
CA THR A 177 1.08 14.15 -6.78
C THR A 177 1.49 13.40 -8.03
N ALA A 178 0.55 13.07 -8.91
CA ALA A 178 0.84 12.34 -10.14
C ALA A 178 0.09 12.94 -11.32
N ASN A 179 0.76 13.13 -12.45
CA ASN A 179 0.16 13.49 -13.71
C ASN A 179 0.32 12.32 -14.68
N ILE A 180 -0.81 11.83 -15.20
CA ILE A 180 -0.84 10.70 -16.11
C ILE A 180 -1.52 11.16 -17.40
N SER A 181 -0.85 10.93 -18.54
CA SER A 181 -1.39 11.21 -19.87
C SER A 181 -1.28 9.98 -20.77
N VAL A 182 -2.35 9.71 -21.50
CA VAL A 182 -2.41 8.67 -22.54
C VAL A 182 -2.49 9.35 -23.90
N GLU A 183 -1.60 8.98 -24.80
CA GLU A 183 -1.48 9.51 -26.16
C GLU A 183 -1.94 8.45 -27.17
N ALA A 184 -2.42 8.92 -28.33
CA ALA A 184 -2.71 8.10 -29.51
C ALA A 184 -2.23 8.77 -30.79
N CYS A 185 -2.12 7.98 -31.85
CA CYS A 185 -1.82 8.48 -33.18
C CYS A 185 -3.05 9.14 -33.83
N THR A 186 -2.85 10.28 -34.48
CA THR A 186 -3.87 11.01 -35.25
C THR A 186 -4.49 10.14 -36.36
N ASN A 187 -3.66 9.33 -37.02
CA ASN A 187 -4.14 8.31 -37.96
C ASN A 187 -4.46 7.00 -37.22
N SER A 188 -5.70 6.52 -37.35
CA SER A 188 -6.21 5.32 -36.70
C SER A 188 -5.50 4.03 -37.09
N MET A 189 -4.80 3.99 -38.24
CA MET A 189 -4.00 2.85 -38.69
C MET A 189 -2.53 2.94 -38.24
N MET A 190 -2.06 4.09 -37.78
CA MET A 190 -0.67 4.26 -37.35
C MET A 190 -0.50 3.90 -35.87
N ARG A 191 0.61 3.24 -35.54
CA ARG A 191 1.02 2.79 -34.21
C ARG A 191 2.53 2.98 -34.02
N GLY A 192 3.02 2.63 -32.83
CA GLY A 192 4.40 2.88 -32.40
C GLY A 192 4.58 4.23 -31.70
N LYS A 193 5.71 4.40 -31.00
CA LYS A 193 6.03 5.58 -30.17
C LYS A 193 5.87 6.92 -30.89
N PHE A 194 6.21 6.94 -32.19
CA PHE A 194 6.17 8.13 -33.05
C PHE A 194 5.16 7.99 -34.19
N CYS A 195 4.21 7.04 -34.08
CA CYS A 195 3.22 6.77 -35.12
C CYS A 195 3.85 6.45 -36.48
N ASN A 196 4.97 5.73 -36.48
CA ASN A 196 5.76 5.42 -37.66
C ASN A 196 5.32 4.13 -38.37
N SER A 197 4.52 3.29 -37.71
CA SER A 197 4.19 1.95 -38.18
C SER A 197 2.72 1.87 -38.56
N THR A 198 2.42 1.51 -39.80
CA THR A 198 1.03 1.29 -40.24
C THR A 198 0.62 -0.15 -39.96
N VAL A 199 -0.49 -0.34 -39.27
CA VAL A 199 -1.08 -1.64 -38.95
C VAL A 199 -2.35 -1.84 -39.78
N TYR A 200 -2.37 -2.91 -40.57
CA TYR A 200 -3.50 -3.24 -41.44
C TYR A 200 -4.47 -4.19 -40.72
N PRO A 201 -5.73 -3.78 -40.47
CA PRO A 201 -6.71 -4.68 -39.88
C PRO A 201 -7.11 -5.78 -40.87
N LEU A 202 -7.23 -7.02 -40.38
CA LEU A 202 -7.77 -8.13 -41.17
C LEU A 202 -9.31 -8.12 -41.08
N SER A 203 -9.96 -8.14 -42.23
CA SER A 203 -11.43 -8.21 -42.33
C SER A 203 -11.87 -9.66 -42.34
N CYS A 204 -12.78 -10.02 -41.42
CA CYS A 204 -13.26 -11.39 -41.26
C CYS A 204 -14.62 -11.61 -41.92
N SER A 205 -14.76 -12.74 -42.63
CA SER A 205 -16.01 -13.22 -43.23
C SER A 205 -16.23 -14.70 -42.89
N ILE A 206 -17.49 -15.06 -42.66
CA ILE A 206 -17.89 -16.45 -42.45
C ILE A 206 -17.81 -17.17 -43.80
N SER A 207 -17.00 -18.24 -43.90
CA SER A 207 -16.89 -19.00 -45.14
C SER A 207 -18.09 -19.92 -45.31
N ASN A 208 -19.02 -19.57 -46.20
CA ASN A 208 -20.12 -20.46 -46.62
C ASN A 208 -19.54 -21.57 -47.51
N ALA A 209 -19.16 -22.71 -46.92
CA ALA A 209 -18.79 -23.88 -47.71
C ALA A 209 -20.02 -24.50 -48.40
N SER A 210 -19.84 -24.87 -49.67
CA SER A 210 -20.82 -25.60 -50.49
C SER A 210 -21.27 -26.92 -49.82
N GLU A 211 -22.53 -27.31 -50.11
CA GLU A 211 -23.43 -28.23 -49.38
C GLU A 211 -22.95 -29.64 -48.94
N VAL A 212 -21.68 -30.02 -49.07
CA VAL A 212 -21.24 -31.42 -48.87
C VAL A 212 -20.54 -31.68 -47.52
N ASN A 213 -20.04 -30.66 -46.79
CA ASN A 213 -19.32 -30.83 -45.51
C ASN A 213 -19.89 -29.96 -44.36
N LYS A 214 -21.21 -30.00 -44.13
CA LYS A 214 -21.88 -29.11 -43.15
C LYS A 214 -21.52 -29.33 -41.67
N SER A 215 -21.08 -30.51 -41.24
CA SER A 215 -20.95 -30.78 -39.79
C SER A 215 -19.66 -30.27 -39.11
N MET A 216 -18.65 -29.81 -39.86
CA MET A 216 -17.37 -29.33 -39.31
C MET A 216 -16.99 -27.90 -39.71
N VAL A 217 -17.67 -27.33 -40.71
CA VAL A 217 -17.25 -26.06 -41.36
C VAL A 217 -18.13 -24.87 -40.95
N GLU A 218 -19.20 -25.10 -40.18
CA GLU A 218 -20.19 -24.05 -39.85
C GLU A 218 -19.64 -22.87 -39.03
N ASN A 219 -18.47 -22.99 -38.38
CA ASN A 219 -17.94 -21.95 -37.49
C ASN A 219 -16.48 -21.52 -37.80
N MET A 220 -15.98 -21.78 -39.01
CA MET A 220 -14.67 -21.31 -39.41
C MET A 220 -14.77 -19.89 -39.99
N VAL A 221 -14.16 -18.92 -39.31
CA VAL A 221 -14.10 -17.53 -39.76
C VAL A 221 -12.79 -17.31 -40.51
N THR A 222 -12.89 -16.86 -41.76
CA THR A 222 -11.72 -16.55 -42.61
C THR A 222 -11.52 -15.04 -42.63
N CYS A 223 -10.32 -14.59 -42.26
CA CYS A 223 -9.94 -13.20 -42.15
C CYS A 223 -8.83 -12.89 -43.15
N ARG A 224 -9.07 -11.91 -44.03
CA ARG A 224 -8.16 -11.53 -45.11
C ARG A 224 -7.90 -10.05 -45.08
N ASN A 225 -6.76 -9.66 -45.62
CA ASN A 225 -6.49 -8.26 -45.89
C ASN A 225 -7.35 -7.77 -47.07
N ASN A 226 -7.75 -6.50 -47.08
CA ASN A 226 -8.53 -5.92 -48.17
C ASN A 226 -7.72 -5.76 -49.49
N PHE A 227 -6.40 -5.87 -49.42
CA PHE A 227 -5.52 -5.82 -50.59
C PHE A 227 -5.17 -7.25 -51.03
N GLU A 228 -5.45 -7.60 -52.29
CA GLU A 228 -5.29 -8.98 -52.82
C GLU A 228 -3.86 -9.51 -52.71
N THR A 229 -2.84 -8.67 -52.92
CA THR A 229 -1.42 -9.02 -52.76
C THR A 229 -0.61 -7.81 -52.28
N VAL A 230 0.29 -8.01 -51.31
CA VAL A 230 1.17 -6.96 -50.79
C VAL A 230 2.63 -7.32 -51.09
N CYS A 231 3.33 -6.44 -51.80
CA CYS A 231 4.74 -6.62 -52.16
C CYS A 231 5.66 -5.86 -51.21
N VAL A 232 6.64 -6.57 -50.62
CA VAL A 232 7.52 -6.05 -49.57
C VAL A 232 8.98 -6.36 -49.89
N GLN A 233 9.88 -5.43 -49.55
CA GLN A 233 11.34 -5.61 -49.65
C GLN A 233 11.89 -6.40 -48.47
N GLU A 234 13.11 -6.95 -48.63
CA GLU A 234 13.81 -7.66 -47.55
C GLU A 234 13.95 -6.80 -46.29
N GLY A 235 13.69 -7.41 -45.12
CA GLY A 235 13.89 -6.76 -43.81
C GLY A 235 12.83 -5.72 -43.42
N VAL A 236 11.90 -5.34 -44.30
CA VAL A 236 10.81 -4.41 -43.96
C VAL A 236 9.60 -5.19 -43.42
N PRO A 237 9.22 -5.00 -42.14
CA PRO A 237 8.04 -5.66 -41.59
C PRO A 237 6.74 -5.07 -42.13
N LYS A 238 5.74 -5.92 -42.37
CA LYS A 238 4.33 -5.50 -42.48
C LYS A 238 3.55 -6.00 -41.28
N LEU A 239 2.81 -5.07 -40.66
CA LEU A 239 2.05 -5.31 -39.45
C LEU A 239 0.56 -5.45 -39.77
N TYR A 240 -0.06 -6.46 -39.19
CA TYR A 240 -1.49 -6.74 -39.28
C TYR A 240 -2.10 -6.84 -37.88
N SER A 241 -3.39 -6.58 -37.76
CA SER A 241 -4.14 -6.79 -36.51
C SER A 241 -5.38 -7.64 -36.75
N LEU A 242 -5.64 -8.58 -35.82
CA LEU A 242 -6.84 -9.41 -35.78
C LEU A 242 -7.49 -9.31 -34.40
N ASP A 243 -8.79 -9.01 -34.34
CA ASP A 243 -9.54 -8.94 -33.08
C ASP A 243 -10.27 -10.26 -32.84
N ILE A 244 -9.96 -10.93 -31.73
CA ILE A 244 -10.66 -12.13 -31.25
C ILE A 244 -11.66 -11.71 -30.18
N MET A 245 -12.95 -11.89 -30.44
CA MET A 245 -14.02 -11.41 -29.56
C MET A 245 -14.48 -12.45 -28.54
N ASN A 246 -14.34 -13.74 -28.84
CA ASN A 246 -14.82 -14.85 -28.03
C ASN A 246 -13.70 -15.86 -27.74
N MET A 247 -13.94 -16.81 -26.84
CA MET A 247 -13.01 -17.93 -26.66
C MET A 247 -13.05 -18.85 -27.87
N VAL A 248 -11.93 -18.94 -28.59
CA VAL A 248 -11.80 -19.74 -29.82
C VAL A 248 -10.86 -20.92 -29.60
N GLU A 249 -11.06 -22.01 -30.34
CA GLU A 249 -10.26 -23.23 -30.16
C GLU A 249 -8.85 -23.05 -30.72
N LYS A 250 -8.75 -22.52 -31.93
CA LYS A 250 -7.48 -22.28 -32.60
C LYS A 250 -7.56 -21.12 -33.58
N MET A 251 -6.44 -20.43 -33.73
CA MET A 251 -6.19 -19.41 -34.74
C MET A 251 -5.05 -19.90 -35.63
N THR A 252 -5.27 -19.91 -36.94
CA THR A 252 -4.28 -20.32 -37.94
C THR A 252 -3.92 -19.11 -38.81
N ILE A 253 -2.64 -18.90 -39.07
CA ILE A 253 -2.12 -17.83 -39.92
C ILE A 253 -1.36 -18.46 -41.09
N MET A 254 -1.66 -18.00 -42.31
CA MET A 254 -1.12 -18.53 -43.55
C MET A 254 -0.73 -17.40 -44.49
N ALA A 255 0.31 -17.64 -45.29
CA ALA A 255 0.64 -16.84 -46.45
C ALA A 255 0.18 -17.60 -47.70
N ALA A 256 -0.60 -16.94 -48.56
CA ALA A 256 -1.02 -17.44 -49.86
C ALA A 256 -0.43 -16.59 -50.98
N ASN A 257 -0.45 -17.11 -52.21
CA ASN A 257 -0.02 -16.40 -53.44
C ASN A 257 1.37 -15.75 -53.35
N VAL A 258 2.34 -16.46 -52.74
CA VAL A 258 3.71 -15.96 -52.59
C VAL A 258 4.39 -15.94 -53.96
N THR A 259 4.69 -14.74 -54.47
CA THR A 259 5.28 -14.50 -55.79
C THR A 259 6.47 -13.54 -55.72
N PHE A 260 7.38 -13.64 -56.68
CA PHE A 260 8.58 -12.82 -56.76
C PHE A 260 8.49 -11.80 -57.87
N GLN A 261 8.90 -10.57 -57.58
CA GLN A 261 9.18 -9.58 -58.60
C GLN A 261 10.68 -9.30 -58.58
N VAL A 262 11.38 -9.85 -59.58
CA VAL A 262 12.82 -9.62 -59.81
C VAL A 262 12.98 -8.96 -61.17
N THR A 263 13.60 -7.77 -61.19
CA THR A 263 14.04 -7.08 -62.41
C THR A 263 15.56 -7.16 -62.50
N PRO A 264 16.21 -7.87 -63.46
CA PRO A 264 15.72 -8.61 -64.64
C PRO A 264 15.59 -10.14 -64.47
N ILE A 265 14.83 -10.76 -65.39
CA ILE A 265 14.06 -12.02 -65.33
C ILE A 265 14.87 -13.35 -65.37
N ASN A 266 16.20 -13.36 -65.22
CA ASN A 266 16.98 -14.56 -65.57
C ASN A 266 17.24 -15.61 -64.48
N SER A 267 16.42 -15.65 -63.42
CA SER A 267 16.49 -16.73 -62.45
C SER A 267 15.12 -17.15 -61.95
N THR A 268 14.71 -18.38 -62.28
CA THR A 268 13.61 -19.09 -61.63
C THR A 268 13.99 -19.37 -60.18
N PHE A 269 13.75 -18.40 -59.29
CA PHE A 269 13.74 -18.64 -57.85
C PHE A 269 12.53 -19.50 -57.50
N GLY A 270 12.76 -20.67 -56.90
CA GLY A 270 11.69 -21.50 -56.37
C GLY A 270 11.08 -20.87 -55.12
N ALA A 271 9.76 -21.02 -54.94
CA ALA A 271 9.02 -20.53 -53.76
C ALA A 271 9.57 -21.05 -52.40
N ASN A 272 10.35 -22.14 -52.40
CA ASN A 272 10.87 -22.79 -51.20
C ASN A 272 12.16 -22.20 -50.61
N ASP A 273 12.85 -21.30 -51.32
CA ASP A 273 14.16 -20.76 -50.87
C ASP A 273 14.04 -19.50 -50.01
N VAL A 274 12.83 -18.99 -49.79
CA VAL A 274 12.57 -17.76 -49.02
C VAL A 274 11.93 -18.10 -47.69
N ASN A 275 12.34 -17.39 -46.64
CA ASN A 275 11.75 -17.51 -45.32
C ASN A 275 10.86 -16.29 -45.06
N LEU A 276 9.53 -16.50 -45.06
CA LEU A 276 8.58 -15.50 -44.57
C LEU A 276 8.43 -15.69 -43.06
N MET A 277 9.25 -14.96 -42.29
CA MET A 277 9.19 -15.01 -40.83
C MET A 277 7.97 -14.24 -40.34
N CYS A 278 7.13 -14.90 -39.56
CA CYS A 278 5.96 -14.34 -38.92
C CYS A 278 6.19 -14.29 -37.42
N PHE A 279 5.93 -13.13 -36.80
CA PHE A 279 5.96 -12.91 -35.37
C PHE A 279 4.55 -12.48 -34.92
N ALA A 280 3.98 -13.18 -33.95
CA ALA A 280 2.66 -12.85 -33.40
C ALA A 280 2.79 -12.51 -31.91
N ARG A 281 2.00 -11.51 -31.48
CA ARG A 281 1.94 -11.08 -30.08
C ARG A 281 0.54 -10.60 -29.72
N HIS A 282 0.06 -10.98 -28.54
CA HIS A 282 -1.22 -10.52 -28.00
C HIS A 282 -1.06 -9.14 -27.36
N GLY A 283 -2.01 -8.24 -27.64
CA GLY A 283 -2.10 -6.91 -27.02
C GLY A 283 -1.05 -5.88 -27.45
N ALA A 284 0.17 -6.28 -27.82
CA ALA A 284 1.26 -5.37 -28.15
C ALA A 284 1.90 -5.66 -29.51
N LEU A 285 2.57 -4.67 -30.09
CA LEU A 285 3.25 -4.83 -31.38
C LEU A 285 4.42 -5.84 -31.26
N PRO A 286 4.49 -6.85 -32.14
CA PRO A 286 5.60 -7.79 -32.17
C PRO A 286 6.82 -7.19 -32.88
N SER A 287 8.00 -7.55 -32.40
CA SER A 287 9.29 -7.29 -33.06
C SER A 287 10.13 -8.57 -33.07
N VAL A 288 11.26 -8.53 -33.77
CA VAL A 288 12.19 -9.69 -33.83
C VAL A 288 12.69 -10.07 -32.43
N THR A 289 12.80 -9.12 -31.50
CA THR A 289 13.28 -9.35 -30.12
C THR A 289 12.15 -9.58 -29.12
N LEU A 290 10.96 -9.00 -29.33
CA LEU A 290 9.81 -9.08 -28.42
C LEU A 290 8.60 -9.64 -29.18
N HIS A 291 8.34 -10.94 -29.02
CA HIS A 291 7.22 -11.66 -29.63
C HIS A 291 6.80 -12.84 -28.75
N ASP A 292 5.54 -13.28 -28.88
CA ASP A 292 5.03 -14.47 -28.16
C ASP A 292 5.28 -15.74 -28.97
N TYR A 293 5.11 -15.64 -30.28
CA TYR A 293 5.31 -16.75 -31.20
C TYR A 293 6.06 -16.33 -32.45
N SER A 294 6.86 -17.26 -33.00
CA SER A 294 7.51 -17.08 -34.30
C SER A 294 7.38 -18.34 -35.17
N CYS A 295 7.23 -18.15 -36.48
CA CYS A 295 7.12 -19.24 -37.44
C CYS A 295 7.61 -18.80 -38.83
N ASN A 296 7.90 -19.76 -39.71
CA ASN A 296 8.15 -19.50 -41.12
C ASN A 296 6.94 -19.95 -41.95
N LEU A 297 6.16 -18.99 -42.44
CA LEU A 297 4.89 -19.23 -43.13
C LEU A 297 5.04 -19.95 -44.48
N ASN A 298 6.24 -19.97 -45.07
CA ASN A 298 6.48 -20.73 -46.30
C ASN A 298 6.61 -22.23 -46.08
N LYS A 299 6.91 -22.68 -44.85
CA LYS A 299 7.08 -24.11 -44.55
C LYS A 299 5.78 -24.77 -44.09
N ALA A 300 5.03 -24.09 -43.24
CA ALA A 300 3.80 -24.61 -42.66
C ALA A 300 2.88 -23.45 -42.22
N PRO A 301 1.56 -23.67 -42.20
CA PRO A 301 0.63 -22.77 -41.54
C PRO A 301 0.95 -22.66 -40.05
N PHE A 302 0.90 -21.45 -39.50
CA PHE A 302 1.16 -21.23 -38.09
C PHE A 302 -0.13 -21.34 -37.27
N VAL A 303 -0.18 -22.24 -36.29
CA VAL A 303 -1.39 -22.52 -35.48
C VAL A 303 -1.16 -22.17 -34.02
N ILE A 304 -2.03 -21.32 -33.47
CA ILE A 304 -2.11 -20.98 -32.05
C ILE A 304 -3.34 -21.67 -31.47
N PHE A 305 -3.14 -22.55 -30.49
CA PHE A 305 -4.24 -23.21 -29.77
C PHE A 305 -4.71 -22.35 -28.59
N SER A 306 -6.03 -22.26 -28.43
CA SER A 306 -6.73 -21.50 -27.38
C SER A 306 -6.13 -20.10 -27.20
N PRO A 307 -6.15 -19.25 -28.24
CA PRO A 307 -5.62 -17.90 -28.16
C PRO A 307 -6.46 -17.05 -27.19
N LEU A 308 -5.82 -16.03 -26.62
CA LEU A 308 -6.45 -15.06 -25.74
C LEU A 308 -7.44 -14.16 -26.50
N ILE A 309 -8.55 -13.83 -25.86
CA ILE A 309 -9.50 -12.80 -26.28
C ILE A 309 -8.78 -11.45 -26.35
N GLY A 310 -9.11 -10.67 -27.36
CA GLY A 310 -8.54 -9.36 -27.61
C GLY A 310 -7.78 -9.28 -28.93
N ARG A 311 -7.00 -8.20 -29.07
CA ARG A 311 -6.29 -7.88 -30.31
C ARG A 311 -4.96 -8.63 -30.40
N TRP A 312 -4.77 -9.32 -31.51
CA TRP A 312 -3.52 -9.95 -31.91
C TRP A 312 -2.83 -9.12 -32.97
N TYR A 313 -1.55 -8.86 -32.80
CA TYR A 313 -0.70 -8.19 -33.78
C TYR A 313 0.22 -9.21 -34.43
N ILE A 314 0.33 -9.14 -35.76
CA ILE A 314 1.09 -10.09 -36.59
C ILE A 314 2.07 -9.28 -37.45
N SER A 315 3.37 -9.53 -37.30
CA SER A 315 4.43 -8.94 -38.13
C SER A 315 4.99 -10.00 -39.07
N ILE A 316 5.01 -9.72 -40.37
CA ILE A 316 5.59 -10.61 -41.37
C ILE A 316 6.80 -9.91 -42.01
N ILE A 317 7.95 -10.58 -41.96
CA ILE A 317 9.24 -10.08 -42.43
C ILE A 317 9.84 -11.12 -43.38
N PRO A 318 10.06 -10.75 -44.66
CA PRO A 318 10.82 -11.59 -45.56
C PRO A 318 12.32 -11.52 -45.22
N VAL A 319 12.96 -12.68 -45.05
CA VAL A 319 14.39 -12.80 -44.72
C VAL A 319 15.10 -13.82 -45.63
N ASN A 320 16.40 -13.61 -45.84
CA ASN A 320 17.29 -14.42 -46.68
C ASN A 320 16.94 -14.38 -48.19
N LEU A 321 16.47 -13.24 -48.70
CA LEU A 321 16.16 -13.09 -50.13
C LEU A 321 17.43 -13.07 -51.00
N THR A 322 18.55 -12.59 -50.47
CA THR A 322 19.76 -12.31 -51.26
C THR A 322 20.90 -13.32 -51.09
N LYS A 323 20.68 -14.49 -50.46
CA LYS A 323 21.78 -15.45 -50.21
C LYS A 323 22.49 -15.97 -51.48
N ASN A 324 21.90 -15.78 -52.67
CA ASN A 324 22.44 -16.22 -53.97
C ASN A 324 22.64 -15.07 -54.99
N ILE A 325 22.48 -13.79 -54.61
CA ILE A 325 22.53 -12.64 -55.55
C ILE A 325 23.64 -11.68 -55.12
N GLY A 326 24.54 -11.34 -56.05
CA GLY A 326 25.67 -10.43 -55.81
C GLY A 326 25.26 -9.05 -55.31
N GLU A 327 26.17 -8.36 -54.61
CA GLU A 327 25.92 -7.12 -53.86
C GLU A 327 25.28 -5.96 -54.66
N ALA A 328 25.33 -6.00 -56.00
CA ALA A 328 24.80 -4.95 -56.88
C ALA A 328 23.27 -4.99 -57.12
N GLN A 329 22.55 -6.05 -56.72
CA GLN A 329 21.11 -6.24 -57.01
C GLN A 329 20.21 -6.35 -55.75
N LYS A 330 20.73 -6.04 -54.56
CA LYS A 330 20.02 -6.21 -53.28
C LYS A 330 18.72 -5.38 -53.13
N ASN A 331 18.59 -4.25 -53.82
CA ASN A 331 17.48 -3.29 -53.57
C ASN A 331 16.19 -3.56 -54.37
N ASP A 332 16.21 -4.43 -55.38
CA ASP A 332 15.08 -4.61 -56.32
C ASP A 332 14.28 -5.91 -56.14
N VAL A 333 14.66 -6.78 -55.20
CA VAL A 333 13.91 -8.03 -54.95
C VAL A 333 12.73 -7.74 -54.02
N ARG A 334 11.51 -7.95 -54.51
CA ARG A 334 10.28 -7.85 -53.70
C ARG A 334 9.55 -9.18 -53.65
N VAL A 335 9.00 -9.50 -52.48
CA VAL A 335 8.12 -10.65 -52.26
C VAL A 335 6.70 -10.15 -52.12
N CYS A 336 5.82 -10.65 -52.97
CA CYS A 336 4.39 -10.38 -52.91
C CYS A 336 3.69 -11.57 -52.27
N TYR A 337 2.87 -11.32 -51.25
CA TYR A 337 2.09 -12.36 -50.58
C TYR A 337 0.74 -11.81 -50.13
N SER A 338 -0.22 -12.71 -49.90
CA SER A 338 -1.51 -12.41 -49.27
C SER A 338 -1.59 -13.11 -47.93
N VAL A 339 -2.03 -12.40 -46.88
CA VAL A 339 -2.19 -12.96 -45.54
C VAL A 339 -3.62 -13.42 -45.36
N GLU A 340 -3.78 -14.67 -44.93
CA GLU A 340 -5.06 -15.25 -44.55
C GLU A 340 -4.96 -15.83 -43.14
N SER A 341 -5.92 -15.49 -42.28
CA SER A 341 -6.05 -16.09 -40.97
C SER A 341 -7.39 -16.81 -40.84
N GLN A 342 -7.38 -18.00 -40.26
CA GLN A 342 -8.58 -18.79 -39.98
C GLN A 342 -8.76 -18.90 -38.47
N VAL A 343 -9.93 -18.53 -37.98
CA VAL A 343 -10.31 -18.65 -36.57
C VAL A 343 -11.40 -19.70 -36.46
N LEU A 344 -11.17 -20.72 -35.64
CA LEU A 344 -12.15 -21.78 -35.38
C LEU A 344 -12.89 -21.50 -34.09
N GLU A 345 -14.17 -21.13 -34.20
CA GLU A 345 -15.06 -20.96 -33.06
C GLU A 345 -15.83 -22.26 -32.78
N CYS A 346 -15.93 -22.67 -31.52
CA CYS A 346 -16.71 -23.87 -31.20
C CYS A 346 -18.22 -23.58 -31.22
N PRO A 347 -19.05 -24.58 -31.56
CA PRO A 347 -20.50 -24.46 -31.43
C PRO A 347 -20.92 -24.09 -30.01
N SER A 348 -22.10 -23.47 -29.86
CA SER A 348 -22.62 -23.07 -28.55
C SER A 348 -22.67 -24.27 -27.58
N GLY A 349 -22.09 -24.09 -26.40
CA GLY A 349 -22.00 -25.14 -25.37
C GLY A 349 -20.88 -26.16 -25.58
N LYS A 350 -20.01 -25.95 -26.57
CA LYS A 350 -18.83 -26.80 -26.85
C LYS A 350 -17.52 -26.02 -26.75
N ALA A 351 -16.45 -26.71 -26.34
CA ALA A 351 -15.10 -26.15 -26.21
C ALA A 351 -14.04 -27.26 -26.23
N GLY A 352 -12.78 -26.87 -26.03
CA GLY A 352 -11.64 -27.77 -25.96
C GLY A 352 -11.20 -28.31 -27.32
N PRO A 353 -10.25 -29.26 -27.33
CA PRO A 353 -9.70 -29.80 -28.57
C PRO A 353 -10.79 -30.43 -29.46
N ASN A 354 -10.80 -30.03 -30.73
CA ASN A 354 -11.79 -30.38 -31.74
C ASN A 354 -13.25 -30.06 -31.36
N CYS A 355 -13.48 -29.11 -30.45
CA CYS A 355 -14.80 -28.70 -29.98
C CYS A 355 -15.69 -29.85 -29.46
N THR A 356 -15.08 -30.86 -28.85
CA THR A 356 -15.80 -32.07 -28.41
C THR A 356 -16.38 -31.95 -26.99
N MET A 357 -15.72 -31.15 -26.14
CA MET A 357 -16.00 -31.06 -24.71
C MET A 357 -17.15 -30.08 -24.42
N ASN A 358 -17.87 -30.31 -23.34
CA ASN A 358 -18.95 -29.41 -22.90
C ASN A 358 -18.37 -28.13 -22.28
N SER A 359 -19.03 -27.01 -22.57
CA SER A 359 -18.72 -25.69 -22.03
C SER A 359 -19.99 -25.02 -21.52
N TYR A 360 -19.91 -24.38 -20.36
CA TYR A 360 -21.04 -23.69 -19.72
C TYR A 360 -20.65 -22.26 -19.37
N VAL A 361 -21.46 -21.31 -19.83
CA VAL A 361 -21.38 -19.93 -19.36
C VAL A 361 -22.10 -19.84 -18.02
N LEU A 362 -21.45 -19.25 -17.04
CA LEU A 362 -22.01 -19.02 -15.71
C LEU A 362 -22.60 -17.61 -15.63
N GLN A 363 -23.83 -17.53 -15.15
CA GLN A 363 -24.51 -16.28 -14.89
C GLN A 363 -24.08 -15.69 -13.55
N THR A 364 -23.82 -14.40 -13.54
CA THR A 364 -23.45 -13.64 -12.34
C THR A 364 -24.69 -13.28 -11.53
N PHE A 365 -24.73 -13.70 -10.27
CA PHE A 365 -25.74 -13.32 -9.29
C PHE A 365 -25.11 -12.46 -8.20
N LEU A 366 -25.58 -11.21 -8.08
CA LEU A 366 -25.08 -10.28 -7.06
C LEU A 366 -25.58 -10.70 -5.68
N ARG A 367 -24.68 -10.77 -4.71
CA ARG A 367 -25.01 -11.06 -3.32
C ARG A 367 -25.70 -9.84 -2.70
N ARG A 368 -26.83 -10.05 -2.03
CA ARG A 368 -27.50 -8.99 -1.28
C ARG A 368 -26.66 -8.63 -0.05
N GLY A 369 -26.03 -7.46 -0.06
CA GLY A 369 -25.15 -7.00 1.00
C GLY A 369 -24.70 -5.55 0.79
N SER A 370 -23.91 -5.04 1.73
CA SER A 370 -23.35 -3.68 1.70
C SER A 370 -22.05 -3.56 0.90
N THR A 371 -21.48 -4.68 0.47
CA THR A 371 -20.20 -4.73 -0.26
C THR A 371 -20.44 -4.72 -1.78
N PRO A 372 -19.80 -3.80 -2.52
CA PRO A 372 -20.03 -3.68 -3.96
C PRO A 372 -19.47 -4.90 -4.70
N PHE A 373 -20.16 -5.30 -5.77
CA PHE A 373 -19.74 -6.37 -6.70
C PHE A 373 -19.48 -7.76 -6.09
N GLU A 374 -19.89 -8.06 -4.85
CA GLU A 374 -19.88 -9.46 -4.40
C GLU A 374 -20.88 -10.27 -5.20
N SER A 375 -20.43 -11.41 -5.73
CA SER A 375 -21.26 -12.25 -6.59
C SER A 375 -20.95 -13.73 -6.43
N PHE A 376 -21.92 -14.56 -6.82
CA PHE A 376 -21.74 -15.98 -7.06
C PHE A 376 -22.14 -16.32 -8.48
N TYR A 377 -21.56 -17.38 -9.02
CA TYR A 377 -21.70 -17.77 -10.42
C TYR A 377 -22.38 -19.13 -10.52
N LEU A 378 -23.49 -19.20 -11.26
CA LEU A 378 -24.25 -20.43 -11.46
C LEU A 378 -24.48 -20.71 -12.95
N PRO A 379 -24.54 -21.98 -13.39
CA PRO A 379 -24.86 -22.32 -14.78
C PRO A 379 -26.22 -21.76 -15.22
N ILE A 380 -26.29 -21.26 -16.46
CA ILE A 380 -27.54 -20.74 -17.04
C ILE A 380 -28.66 -21.80 -16.96
N GLY A 381 -29.80 -21.42 -16.38
CA GLY A 381 -30.96 -22.30 -16.18
C GLY A 381 -31.09 -22.88 -14.76
N SER A 382 -30.13 -22.65 -13.87
CA SER A 382 -30.27 -22.97 -12.45
C SER A 382 -31.25 -22.02 -11.74
N VAL A 383 -32.05 -22.54 -10.80
CA VAL A 383 -32.94 -21.71 -9.96
C VAL A 383 -32.10 -20.77 -9.10
N PRO A 384 -32.42 -19.46 -9.01
CA PRO A 384 -31.73 -18.55 -8.11
C PRO A 384 -31.86 -19.05 -6.67
N SER A 385 -30.74 -19.42 -6.06
CA SER A 385 -30.67 -19.78 -4.64
C SER A 385 -29.65 -18.88 -3.96
N ASP A 386 -29.74 -18.70 -2.64
CA ASP A 386 -28.74 -17.94 -1.85
C ASP A 386 -27.37 -18.68 -1.75
N SER A 387 -27.22 -19.81 -2.45
CA SER A 387 -26.06 -20.68 -2.45
C SER A 387 -25.32 -20.61 -3.79
N ALA A 388 -23.99 -20.50 -3.73
CA ALA A 388 -23.09 -20.60 -4.87
C ALA A 388 -22.84 -22.05 -5.34
N ASN A 389 -23.32 -23.05 -4.59
CA ASN A 389 -23.04 -24.46 -4.86
C ASN A 389 -23.96 -25.01 -5.96
N PHE A 390 -23.38 -25.67 -6.96
CA PHE A 390 -24.11 -26.44 -7.97
C PHE A 390 -23.50 -27.84 -8.16
N PRO A 391 -24.31 -28.86 -8.47
CA PRO A 391 -23.81 -30.23 -8.68
C PRO A 391 -23.07 -30.36 -10.02
N LEU A 392 -21.93 -31.04 -10.01
CA LEU A 392 -21.10 -31.23 -11.22
C LEU A 392 -21.59 -32.37 -12.11
N GLN A 393 -22.07 -33.47 -11.53
CA GLN A 393 -22.39 -34.71 -12.24
C GLN A 393 -23.27 -34.54 -13.50
N PRO A 394 -24.32 -33.69 -13.50
CA PRO A 394 -25.14 -33.46 -14.70
C PRO A 394 -24.43 -32.68 -15.83
N LEU A 395 -23.35 -31.97 -15.51
CA LEU A 395 -22.67 -31.03 -16.40
C LEU A 395 -21.42 -31.63 -17.04
N LEU A 396 -20.88 -32.72 -16.49
CA LEU A 396 -19.62 -33.32 -16.96
C LEU A 396 -19.71 -33.80 -18.42
N SER A 397 -18.61 -33.62 -19.16
CA SER A 397 -18.44 -34.20 -20.50
C SER A 397 -18.38 -35.73 -20.43
N ASN A 398 -19.10 -36.41 -21.33
CA ASN A 398 -19.06 -37.87 -21.45
C ASN A 398 -17.71 -38.33 -22.02
N SER A 399 -17.05 -39.30 -21.38
CA SER A 399 -15.87 -39.96 -21.95
C SER A 399 -16.30 -41.00 -22.99
N SER A 400 -16.11 -40.68 -24.27
CA SER A 400 -16.44 -41.58 -25.37
C SER A 400 -15.18 -42.25 -25.93
N ARG A 401 -14.52 -43.13 -25.17
CA ARG A 401 -13.63 -44.19 -25.69
C ARG A 401 -13.13 -45.09 -24.56
N ILE A 402 -13.40 -46.38 -24.71
CA ILE A 402 -12.84 -47.45 -23.89
C ILE A 402 -11.42 -47.68 -24.39
N GLY A 403 -10.39 -47.41 -23.59
CA GLY A 403 -9.03 -47.95 -23.83
C GLY A 403 -7.86 -46.96 -23.86
N GLU A 404 -8.09 -45.65 -23.93
CA GLU A 404 -7.03 -44.64 -23.75
C GLU A 404 -7.35 -43.78 -22.51
N PRO A 405 -6.35 -43.32 -21.73
CA PRO A 405 -6.56 -42.37 -20.64
C PRO A 405 -6.89 -41.00 -21.25
N ASP A 406 -8.10 -40.86 -21.80
CA ASP A 406 -8.51 -39.66 -22.48
C ASP A 406 -8.85 -38.57 -21.47
N ASN A 407 -8.11 -37.46 -21.60
CA ASN A 407 -8.27 -36.20 -20.89
C ASN A 407 -9.65 -35.59 -21.16
N THR A 408 -10.71 -36.05 -20.50
CA THR A 408 -12.02 -35.40 -20.58
C THR A 408 -12.00 -34.09 -19.81
N TRP A 409 -12.35 -33.01 -20.49
CA TRP A 409 -12.46 -31.67 -19.92
C TRP A 409 -13.92 -31.23 -19.85
N THR A 410 -14.25 -30.43 -18.85
CA THR A 410 -15.49 -29.65 -18.79
C THR A 410 -15.13 -28.21 -18.52
N TYR A 411 -15.63 -27.29 -19.33
CA TYR A 411 -15.26 -25.87 -19.25
C TYR A 411 -16.37 -25.03 -18.63
N PHE A 412 -15.99 -24.08 -17.80
CA PHE A 412 -16.87 -23.08 -17.21
C PHE A 412 -16.32 -21.68 -17.49
N LEU A 413 -17.17 -20.81 -18.04
CA LEU A 413 -16.80 -19.45 -18.40
C LEU A 413 -17.55 -18.48 -17.47
N LEU A 414 -16.85 -17.51 -16.89
CA LEU A 414 -17.46 -16.45 -16.10
C LEU A 414 -16.85 -15.10 -16.43
N ASP A 415 -17.65 -14.04 -16.29
CA ASP A 415 -17.21 -12.67 -16.50
C ASP A 415 -17.15 -11.90 -15.19
N ILE A 416 -15.99 -11.32 -14.90
CA ILE A 416 -15.82 -10.38 -13.79
C ILE A 416 -16.20 -8.98 -14.30
N PRO A 417 -17.18 -8.31 -13.64
CA PRO A 417 -17.67 -7.02 -14.11
C PRO A 417 -16.61 -5.92 -14.00
N SER A 418 -16.70 -4.95 -14.90
CA SER A 418 -15.82 -3.78 -14.88
C SER A 418 -15.96 -2.98 -13.59
N GLY A 419 -14.87 -2.54 -12.99
CA GLY A 419 -14.88 -1.77 -11.74
C GLY A 419 -15.03 -2.60 -10.47
N ALA A 420 -14.94 -3.93 -10.57
CA ALA A 420 -14.77 -4.84 -9.46
C ALA A 420 -13.31 -5.27 -9.14
N PRO A 421 -12.24 -4.56 -9.56
CA PRO A 421 -10.86 -4.99 -9.34
C PRO A 421 -10.59 -5.04 -7.84
N GLY A 422 -9.83 -6.03 -7.40
CA GLY A 422 -9.64 -6.26 -5.97
C GLY A 422 -10.66 -7.18 -5.32
N GLY A 423 -11.61 -7.72 -6.10
CA GLY A 423 -12.33 -8.94 -5.75
C GLY A 423 -11.44 -10.17 -5.94
N ASN A 424 -11.71 -11.22 -5.18
CA ASN A 424 -10.97 -12.47 -5.19
C ASN A 424 -11.88 -13.59 -5.65
N ILE A 425 -11.45 -14.37 -6.64
CA ILE A 425 -12.21 -15.54 -7.07
C ILE A 425 -11.97 -16.63 -6.04
N HIS A 426 -13.04 -17.11 -5.43
CA HIS A 426 -13.04 -18.21 -4.51
C HIS A 426 -13.61 -19.44 -5.20
N ILE A 427 -12.80 -20.49 -5.28
CA ILE A 427 -13.13 -21.76 -5.92
C ILE A 427 -13.17 -22.83 -4.83
N ARG A 428 -14.33 -23.49 -4.69
CA ARG A 428 -14.50 -24.61 -3.78
C ARG A 428 -15.14 -25.81 -4.48
N LEU A 429 -14.50 -26.97 -4.35
CA LEU A 429 -15.10 -28.26 -4.69
C LEU A 429 -15.23 -29.08 -3.40
N SER A 430 -16.41 -29.65 -3.17
CA SER A 430 -16.69 -30.53 -2.03
C SER A 430 -17.42 -31.77 -2.49
N SER A 431 -17.02 -32.94 -2.00
CA SER A 431 -17.57 -34.23 -2.38
C SER A 431 -17.68 -35.15 -1.17
N ASP A 432 -18.65 -36.05 -1.15
CA ASP A 432 -18.76 -37.09 -0.11
C ASP A 432 -17.70 -38.19 -0.26
N SER A 433 -16.99 -38.20 -1.40
CA SER A 433 -15.90 -39.12 -1.72
C SER A 433 -14.69 -38.36 -2.25
N LYS A 434 -13.57 -39.09 -2.39
CA LYS A 434 -12.33 -38.52 -2.92
C LYS A 434 -12.55 -37.83 -4.28
N ILE A 435 -12.10 -36.59 -4.38
CA ILE A 435 -12.16 -35.79 -5.59
C ILE A 435 -11.08 -36.27 -6.56
N ASN A 436 -11.50 -36.74 -7.73
CA ASN A 436 -10.63 -37.18 -8.83
C ASN A 436 -10.60 -36.18 -10.00
N TYR A 437 -10.76 -34.88 -9.67
CA TYR A 437 -10.74 -33.80 -10.64
C TYR A 437 -9.53 -32.89 -10.42
N GLU A 438 -8.98 -32.41 -11.52
CA GLU A 438 -8.02 -31.32 -11.53
C GLU A 438 -8.69 -30.05 -12.04
N VAL A 439 -8.34 -28.90 -11.47
CA VAL A 439 -8.92 -27.60 -11.81
C VAL A 439 -7.84 -26.71 -12.40
N TYR A 440 -8.10 -26.15 -13.58
CA TYR A 440 -7.24 -25.19 -14.26
C TYR A 440 -8.02 -23.90 -14.51
N ALA A 441 -7.34 -22.77 -14.44
CA ALA A 441 -7.91 -21.45 -14.68
C ALA A 441 -7.00 -20.66 -15.63
N ARG A 442 -7.62 -19.88 -16.51
CA ARG A 442 -6.93 -18.98 -17.44
C ARG A 442 -7.77 -17.75 -17.74
N PHE A 443 -7.15 -16.59 -17.69
CA PHE A 443 -7.78 -15.31 -18.03
C PHE A 443 -7.79 -15.12 -19.54
N GLY A 444 -8.92 -14.70 -20.10
CA GLY A 444 -9.08 -14.39 -21.51
C GLY A 444 -8.96 -15.59 -22.46
N GLY A 445 -8.82 -16.83 -21.98
CA GLY A 445 -8.68 -18.00 -22.84
C GLY A 445 -9.05 -19.31 -22.14
N LEU A 446 -9.14 -20.38 -22.92
CA LEU A 446 -9.40 -21.72 -22.38
C LEU A 446 -8.10 -22.33 -21.82
N PRO A 447 -8.13 -22.90 -20.62
CA PRO A 447 -6.98 -23.62 -20.08
C PRO A 447 -6.79 -24.98 -20.78
N SER A 448 -5.53 -25.38 -20.92
CA SER A 448 -5.10 -26.71 -21.39
C SER A 448 -3.97 -27.24 -20.50
N LEU A 449 -3.45 -28.44 -20.78
CA LEU A 449 -2.31 -28.98 -20.04
C LEU A 449 -1.03 -28.15 -20.21
N ASP A 450 -0.87 -27.56 -21.39
CA ASP A 450 0.33 -26.80 -21.77
C ASP A 450 0.17 -25.29 -21.53
N ASN A 451 -1.06 -24.82 -21.27
CA ASN A 451 -1.36 -23.39 -21.20
C ASN A 451 -2.42 -23.07 -20.14
N TRP A 452 -2.00 -22.51 -19.02
CA TRP A 452 -2.83 -22.18 -17.85
C TRP A 452 -2.18 -21.05 -17.03
N ASP A 453 -2.99 -20.30 -16.28
CA ASP A 453 -2.48 -19.28 -15.34
C ASP A 453 -2.37 -19.83 -13.92
N TYR A 454 -3.39 -20.59 -13.49
CA TYR A 454 -3.41 -21.26 -12.19
C TYR A 454 -3.98 -22.67 -12.33
N TYR A 455 -3.46 -23.61 -11.54
CA TYR A 455 -3.99 -24.97 -11.51
C TYR A 455 -3.83 -25.66 -10.15
N TYR A 456 -4.71 -26.62 -9.90
CA TYR A 456 -4.63 -27.54 -8.78
C TYR A 456 -4.97 -28.95 -9.30
N ALA A 457 -4.00 -29.86 -9.24
CA ALA A 457 -4.21 -31.26 -9.60
C ALA A 457 -4.24 -32.16 -8.36
N ASN A 458 -3.27 -32.01 -7.47
CA ASN A 458 -3.22 -32.70 -6.18
C ASN A 458 -2.32 -31.92 -5.19
N LYS A 459 -2.12 -32.46 -3.98
CA LYS A 459 -1.32 -31.80 -2.94
C LYS A 459 0.14 -31.52 -3.35
N THR A 460 0.70 -32.28 -4.29
CA THR A 460 2.10 -32.15 -4.76
C THR A 460 2.23 -31.47 -6.12
N ARG A 461 1.19 -31.50 -6.96
CA ARG A 461 1.12 -30.90 -8.30
C ARG A 461 0.05 -29.81 -8.29
N ARG A 462 0.49 -28.57 -8.12
CA ARG A 462 -0.34 -27.37 -8.04
C ARG A 462 0.52 -26.15 -8.40
N SER A 463 -0.12 -25.03 -8.71
CA SER A 463 0.56 -23.74 -8.79
C SER A 463 1.28 -23.42 -7.48
N ASP A 464 2.47 -22.83 -7.60
CA ASP A 464 3.23 -22.40 -6.43
C ASP A 464 2.43 -21.35 -5.63
N PRO A 465 2.39 -21.47 -4.30
CA PRO A 465 1.76 -20.46 -3.46
C PRO A 465 2.39 -19.09 -3.73
N SER A 466 1.55 -18.11 -4.01
CA SER A 466 1.95 -16.72 -4.22
C SER A 466 0.93 -15.79 -3.57
N MET A 467 1.21 -14.49 -3.52
CA MET A 467 0.21 -13.52 -3.05
C MET A 467 -1.06 -13.50 -3.91
N PHE A 468 -1.00 -14.02 -5.15
CA PHE A 468 -2.12 -14.06 -6.09
C PHE A 468 -2.83 -15.43 -6.14
N PHE A 469 -2.24 -16.46 -5.55
CA PHE A 469 -2.80 -17.81 -5.49
C PHE A 469 -2.60 -18.42 -4.11
N VAL A 470 -3.70 -18.59 -3.38
CA VAL A 470 -3.68 -19.01 -1.98
C VAL A 470 -4.52 -20.27 -1.82
N LEU A 471 -3.89 -21.32 -1.31
CA LEU A 471 -4.54 -22.58 -0.96
C LEU A 471 -4.71 -22.66 0.55
N TYR A 472 -5.94 -22.71 1.04
CA TYR A 472 -6.21 -22.76 2.48
C TYR A 472 -6.29 -24.19 3.00
N GLU A 473 -7.22 -24.97 2.46
CA GLU A 473 -7.56 -26.29 3.00
C GLU A 473 -7.91 -27.23 1.84
N SER A 474 -7.00 -28.14 1.54
CA SER A 474 -7.22 -29.20 0.57
C SER A 474 -7.13 -30.57 1.27
N SER A 475 -8.27 -31.19 1.50
CA SER A 475 -8.37 -32.60 1.88
C SER A 475 -8.61 -33.45 0.63
N ASP A 476 -8.69 -34.78 0.77
CA ASP A 476 -8.95 -35.65 -0.39
C ASP A 476 -10.39 -35.47 -0.92
N ASP A 477 -11.30 -34.92 -0.11
CA ASP A 477 -12.73 -34.69 -0.34
C ASP A 477 -13.12 -33.21 -0.53
N LYS A 478 -12.18 -32.27 -0.31
CA LYS A 478 -12.40 -30.82 -0.45
C LYS A 478 -11.20 -30.13 -1.09
N ILE A 479 -11.47 -29.26 -2.07
CA ILE A 479 -10.51 -28.34 -2.69
C ILE A 479 -11.00 -26.93 -2.43
N ASP A 480 -10.17 -26.07 -1.82
CA ASP A 480 -10.53 -24.68 -1.47
C ASP A 480 -9.32 -23.76 -1.70
N PHE A 481 -9.40 -22.92 -2.73
CA PHE A 481 -8.36 -21.95 -3.08
C PHE A 481 -8.93 -20.63 -3.59
N TYR A 482 -8.10 -19.60 -3.54
CA TYR A 482 -8.40 -18.25 -4.00
C TYR A 482 -7.43 -17.79 -5.08
N ILE A 483 -7.96 -17.09 -6.07
CA ILE A 483 -7.20 -16.22 -6.97
C ILE A 483 -7.42 -14.79 -6.50
N ILE A 484 -6.38 -14.18 -5.94
CA ILE A 484 -6.46 -12.85 -5.29
C ILE A 484 -6.38 -11.76 -6.35
N TYR A 485 -7.19 -10.72 -6.17
CA TYR A 485 -7.25 -9.55 -7.06
C TYR A 485 -7.35 -9.98 -8.53
N ALA A 486 -8.47 -10.62 -8.86
CA ALA A 486 -8.70 -11.12 -10.19
C ALA A 486 -8.86 -9.99 -11.22
N ARG A 487 -8.40 -10.25 -12.44
CA ARG A 487 -8.51 -9.36 -13.59
C ARG A 487 -9.96 -9.22 -14.04
N GLU A 488 -10.36 -8.01 -14.42
CA GLU A 488 -11.67 -7.72 -15.01
C GLU A 488 -11.77 -8.37 -16.41
N GLY A 489 -12.93 -8.95 -16.74
CA GLY A 489 -13.15 -9.66 -17.99
C GLY A 489 -13.40 -11.17 -17.82
N THR A 490 -13.26 -11.91 -18.92
CA THR A 490 -13.67 -13.32 -19.00
C THR A 490 -12.60 -14.26 -18.46
N TRP A 491 -12.99 -15.15 -17.57
CA TRP A 491 -12.18 -16.24 -17.03
C TRP A 491 -12.68 -17.60 -17.51
N GLY A 492 -11.75 -18.43 -17.97
CA GLY A 492 -11.99 -19.81 -18.36
C GLY A 492 -11.50 -20.79 -17.30
N PHE A 493 -12.39 -21.63 -16.79
CA PHE A 493 -12.08 -22.71 -15.86
C PHE A 493 -12.24 -24.07 -16.56
N GLY A 494 -11.22 -24.91 -16.49
CA GLY A 494 -11.23 -26.26 -17.03
C GLY A 494 -11.16 -27.29 -15.92
N LEU A 495 -12.16 -28.16 -15.85
CA LEU A 495 -12.19 -29.32 -14.96
C LEU A 495 -11.75 -30.55 -15.75
N ARG A 496 -10.59 -31.13 -15.41
CA ARG A 496 -10.09 -32.36 -16.02
C ARG A 496 -10.45 -33.55 -15.15
N HIS A 497 -11.09 -34.56 -15.74
CA HIS A 497 -11.44 -35.81 -15.05
C HIS A 497 -10.37 -36.87 -15.30
N LEU A 498 -9.82 -37.45 -14.23
CA LEU A 498 -8.91 -38.59 -14.33
C LEU A 498 -9.71 -39.88 -14.19
N ASN A 499 -9.90 -40.61 -15.30
CA ASN A 499 -10.62 -41.89 -15.28
C ASN A 499 -9.74 -42.97 -14.64
N THR A 500 -9.74 -43.05 -13.31
CA THR A 500 -9.15 -44.18 -12.58
C THR A 500 -10.17 -45.32 -12.54
N SER A 501 -9.75 -46.47 -13.06
CA SER A 501 -10.50 -47.71 -13.22
C SER A 501 -11.50 -48.08 -12.11
N ILE A 502 -12.73 -48.39 -12.54
CA ILE A 502 -13.67 -49.43 -12.06
C ILE A 502 -14.49 -49.19 -10.77
N VAL A 503 -14.23 -48.17 -9.94
CA VAL A 503 -15.18 -47.84 -8.86
C VAL A 503 -15.76 -46.45 -9.07
N SER A 504 -16.93 -46.40 -9.72
CA SER A 504 -17.84 -45.25 -9.68
C SER A 504 -18.24 -45.00 -8.23
N SER A 505 -17.43 -44.27 -7.47
CA SER A 505 -17.85 -43.76 -6.16
C SER A 505 -19.04 -42.83 -6.43
N LYS A 506 -20.22 -43.22 -5.97
CA LYS A 506 -21.49 -42.47 -6.06
C LYS A 506 -21.49 -41.16 -5.26
N GLY A 507 -20.33 -40.53 -5.07
CA GLY A 507 -20.23 -39.25 -4.38
C GLY A 507 -20.73 -38.13 -5.29
N GLN A 508 -21.65 -37.33 -4.78
CA GLN A 508 -22.08 -36.11 -5.45
C GLN A 508 -21.03 -35.03 -5.19
N THR A 509 -20.53 -34.38 -6.23
CA THR A 509 -19.50 -33.34 -6.11
C THR A 509 -20.15 -32.01 -6.43
N HIS A 510 -20.04 -31.08 -5.50
CA HIS A 510 -20.52 -29.72 -5.65
C HIS A 510 -19.36 -28.80 -5.96
N MET A 511 -19.54 -27.92 -6.94
CA MET A 511 -18.64 -26.82 -7.24
C MET A 511 -19.28 -25.51 -6.80
N SER A 512 -18.45 -24.61 -6.31
CA SER A 512 -18.82 -23.27 -5.89
C SER A 512 -17.81 -22.27 -6.44
N LEU A 513 -18.32 -21.28 -7.15
CA LEU A 513 -17.56 -20.19 -7.74
C LEU A 513 -18.17 -18.88 -7.27
N SER A 514 -17.35 -18.03 -6.65
CA SER A 514 -17.79 -16.73 -6.15
C SER A 514 -16.69 -15.68 -6.24
N LEU A 515 -17.10 -14.41 -6.31
CA LEU A 515 -16.22 -13.25 -6.22
C LEU A 515 -16.41 -12.62 -4.84
N GLU A 516 -15.43 -12.81 -3.96
CA GLU A 516 -15.44 -12.34 -2.57
C GLU A 516 -14.50 -11.15 -2.37
N ARG A 517 -14.84 -10.25 -1.45
CA ARG A 517 -14.03 -9.04 -1.19
C ARG A 517 -12.79 -9.32 -0.35
N CYS A 518 -12.95 -10.00 0.78
CA CYS A 518 -11.84 -10.36 1.64
C CYS A 518 -11.77 -11.89 1.81
N PRO A 519 -10.61 -12.51 1.53
CA PRO A 519 -10.44 -13.96 1.68
C PRO A 519 -10.78 -14.41 3.10
N ARG A 520 -11.59 -15.47 3.22
CA ARG A 520 -12.06 -16.03 4.51
C ARG A 520 -12.59 -14.99 5.51
N ARG A 521 -13.11 -13.84 5.04
CA ARG A 521 -13.52 -12.71 5.90
C ARG A 521 -12.38 -12.28 6.86
N CYS A 522 -11.16 -12.16 6.33
CA CYS A 522 -9.96 -11.78 7.09
C CYS A 522 -9.61 -12.77 8.20
N SER A 523 -9.78 -14.07 7.93
CA SER A 523 -9.47 -15.17 8.85
C SER A 523 -10.09 -15.07 10.24
N SER A 524 -11.15 -14.27 10.41
CA SER A 524 -11.74 -13.89 11.71
C SER A 524 -10.81 -13.10 12.65
N HIS A 525 -9.66 -12.65 12.16
CA HIS A 525 -8.65 -11.86 12.90
C HIS A 525 -8.61 -10.40 12.44
N GLY A 526 -9.74 -9.88 11.96
CA GLY A 526 -9.83 -8.53 11.43
C GLY A 526 -11.17 -8.21 10.81
N TYR A 527 -11.26 -7.01 10.22
CA TYR A 527 -12.45 -6.53 9.52
C TYR A 527 -12.14 -6.29 8.05
N CYS A 528 -13.04 -6.74 7.18
CA CYS A 528 -12.96 -6.44 5.75
C CYS A 528 -13.36 -4.98 5.50
N LYS A 529 -12.43 -4.19 4.97
CA LYS A 529 -12.69 -2.82 4.54
C LYS A 529 -12.65 -2.74 3.02
N PHE A 530 -13.37 -1.77 2.47
CA PHE A 530 -13.30 -1.44 1.06
C PHE A 530 -13.05 0.06 0.90
N SER A 531 -12.40 0.42 -0.19
CA SER A 531 -12.17 1.79 -0.60
C SER A 531 -12.34 1.85 -2.11
N PHE A 532 -12.50 3.06 -2.62
CA PHE A 532 -12.41 3.31 -4.05
C PHE A 532 -11.02 3.83 -4.39
N ASP A 533 -10.59 3.60 -5.63
CA ASP A 533 -9.51 4.38 -6.23
C ASP A 533 -9.87 5.88 -6.24
N ALA A 534 -8.93 6.80 -6.48
CA ALA A 534 -9.35 8.21 -6.47
C ALA A 534 -10.14 8.65 -7.70
N SER A 535 -10.29 7.81 -8.74
CA SER A 535 -11.31 8.07 -9.76
C SER A 535 -12.72 7.85 -9.21
N GLY A 536 -12.86 7.07 -8.14
CA GLY A 536 -14.14 6.69 -7.54
C GLY A 536 -14.87 5.60 -8.31
N LEU A 537 -14.30 5.10 -9.41
CA LEU A 537 -14.95 4.16 -10.33
C LEU A 537 -14.63 2.70 -10.00
N THR A 538 -13.55 2.45 -9.26
CA THR A 538 -13.16 1.07 -8.92
C THR A 538 -13.09 0.84 -7.44
N SER A 539 -13.80 -0.19 -6.98
CA SER A 539 -13.82 -0.55 -5.57
C SER A 539 -12.87 -1.72 -5.31
N TYR A 540 -11.95 -1.54 -4.38
CA TYR A 540 -11.05 -2.59 -3.90
C TYR A 540 -11.26 -2.86 -2.42
N SER A 541 -10.89 -4.06 -1.99
CA SER A 541 -11.02 -4.50 -0.61
C SER A 541 -9.71 -5.01 -0.03
N PHE A 542 -9.57 -4.83 1.27
CA PHE A 542 -8.40 -5.23 2.03
C PHE A 542 -8.79 -5.55 3.47
N CYS A 543 -7.99 -6.38 4.11
CA CYS A 543 -8.19 -6.73 5.51
C CYS A 543 -7.51 -5.74 6.45
N SER A 544 -8.27 -5.20 7.39
CA SER A 544 -7.78 -4.44 8.54
C SER A 544 -7.65 -5.41 9.71
N CYS A 545 -6.45 -5.91 9.96
CA CYS A 545 -6.21 -6.96 10.94
C CYS A 545 -6.30 -6.45 12.37
N ASP A 546 -6.49 -7.36 13.32
CA ASP A 546 -6.36 -7.08 14.74
C ASP A 546 -4.90 -6.78 15.11
N ARG A 547 -4.63 -6.61 16.40
CA ARG A 547 -3.31 -6.20 16.89
C ARG A 547 -2.30 -7.35 16.89
N ASN A 548 -2.73 -8.59 16.85
CA ASN A 548 -1.84 -9.75 16.99
C ASN A 548 -1.53 -10.39 15.63
N HIS A 549 -2.38 -10.15 14.63
CA HIS A 549 -2.27 -10.75 13.31
C HIS A 549 -1.98 -9.72 12.22
N GLY A 550 -1.50 -10.22 11.08
CA GLY A 550 -1.32 -9.46 9.85
C GLY A 550 -1.22 -10.35 8.63
N GLY A 551 -0.72 -9.79 7.54
CA GLY A 551 -0.87 -10.37 6.20
C GLY A 551 -2.14 -9.87 5.50
N PHE A 552 -2.25 -10.13 4.19
CA PHE A 552 -3.35 -9.62 3.35
C PHE A 552 -4.74 -10.15 3.78
N ASP A 553 -4.78 -11.30 4.47
CA ASP A 553 -5.97 -11.96 4.98
C ASP A 553 -5.98 -12.16 6.51
N CYS A 554 -5.06 -11.51 7.23
CA CYS A 554 -4.87 -11.60 8.69
C CYS A 554 -4.59 -13.02 9.22
N SER A 555 -4.02 -13.90 8.40
CA SER A 555 -3.69 -15.27 8.82
C SER A 555 -2.36 -15.39 9.57
N ILE A 556 -1.47 -14.40 9.49
CA ILE A 556 -0.12 -14.47 10.05
C ILE A 556 -0.12 -13.90 11.46
N GLU A 557 0.19 -14.73 12.46
CA GLU A 557 0.42 -14.27 13.84
C GLU A 557 1.75 -13.49 13.92
N ILE A 558 1.67 -12.19 14.17
CA ILE A 558 2.82 -11.28 14.31
C ILE A 558 3.26 -11.21 15.77
N VAL A 559 2.28 -11.06 16.68
CA VAL A 559 2.52 -10.96 18.12
C VAL A 559 1.85 -12.14 18.78
N SER A 560 2.66 -13.03 19.35
CA SER A 560 2.12 -14.16 20.09
C SER A 560 1.36 -13.72 21.32
N HIS A 561 0.41 -14.53 21.78
CA HIS A 561 -0.32 -14.25 23.03
C HIS A 561 0.61 -13.98 24.23
N GLN A 562 1.72 -14.72 24.34
CA GLN A 562 2.72 -14.47 25.38
C GLN A 562 3.46 -13.14 25.19
N GLY A 563 3.72 -12.74 23.94
CA GLY A 563 4.28 -11.43 23.60
C GLY A 563 3.36 -10.29 24.00
N HIS A 564 2.08 -10.38 23.62
CA HIS A 564 1.05 -9.38 23.97
C HIS A 564 0.89 -9.19 25.48
N VAL A 565 0.91 -10.28 26.25
CA VAL A 565 0.88 -10.21 27.72
C VAL A 565 2.12 -9.52 28.28
N LYS A 566 3.32 -9.78 27.74
CA LYS A 566 4.54 -9.09 28.16
C LYS A 566 4.46 -7.60 27.84
N GLU A 567 4.11 -7.22 26.61
CA GLU A 567 3.95 -5.82 26.22
C GLU A 567 2.97 -5.08 27.15
N SER A 568 1.82 -5.70 27.44
CA SER A 568 0.81 -5.17 28.34
C SER A 568 1.36 -4.97 29.76
N ILE A 569 2.05 -5.96 30.32
CA ILE A 569 2.63 -5.87 31.66
C ILE A 569 3.65 -4.75 31.73
N PHE A 570 4.58 -4.66 30.78
CA PHE A 570 5.62 -3.62 30.80
C PHE A 570 5.01 -2.21 30.74
N LEU A 571 4.07 -1.96 29.81
CA LEU A 571 3.47 -0.64 29.63
C LEU A 571 2.54 -0.24 30.79
N ILE A 572 1.76 -1.17 31.34
CA ILE A 572 0.83 -0.86 32.43
C ILE A 572 1.57 -0.78 33.78
N VAL A 573 2.42 -1.76 34.10
CA VAL A 573 3.07 -1.85 35.42
C VAL A 573 4.16 -0.80 35.59
N SER A 574 4.84 -0.36 34.52
CA SER A 574 5.83 0.72 34.60
C SER A 574 5.26 2.01 35.21
N ASN A 575 3.97 2.28 35.01
CA ASN A 575 3.27 3.43 35.59
C ASN A 575 3.10 3.37 37.11
N ALA A 576 3.25 2.19 37.72
CA ALA A 576 3.28 2.06 39.18
C ALA A 576 4.46 2.83 39.82
N ALA A 577 5.49 3.20 39.04
CA ALA A 577 6.55 4.09 39.51
C ALA A 577 6.03 5.43 40.04
N ALA A 578 4.87 5.90 39.58
CA ALA A 578 4.20 7.11 40.09
C ALA A 578 3.80 7.04 41.57
N ILE A 579 3.70 5.83 42.14
CA ILE A 579 3.40 5.61 43.56
C ILE A 579 4.50 6.21 44.44
N LEU A 580 5.77 6.13 44.02
CA LEU A 580 6.91 6.63 44.79
C LEU A 580 6.81 8.16 45.07
N PRO A 581 6.73 9.04 44.06
CA PRO A 581 6.56 10.46 44.30
C PRO A 581 5.22 10.79 44.97
N ALA A 582 4.14 10.07 44.65
CA ALA A 582 2.83 10.30 45.27
C ALA A 582 2.84 10.04 46.79
N LEU A 583 3.36 8.89 47.24
CA LEU A 583 3.45 8.56 48.67
C LEU A 583 4.38 9.52 49.41
N TRP A 584 5.46 9.97 48.78
CA TRP A 584 6.35 10.95 49.38
C TRP A 584 5.69 12.32 49.51
N ALA A 585 5.01 12.80 48.47
CA ALA A 585 4.25 14.05 48.50
C ALA A 585 3.19 14.03 49.60
N LEU A 586 2.47 12.91 49.76
CA LEU A 586 1.50 12.72 50.84
C LEU A 586 2.16 12.79 52.22
N ARG A 587 3.32 12.15 52.41
CA ARG A 587 4.09 12.22 53.68
C ARG A 587 4.55 13.64 54.00
N GLN A 588 4.82 14.47 52.99
CA GLN A 588 5.19 15.88 53.17
C GLN A 588 3.97 16.81 53.25
N LYS A 589 2.73 16.28 53.24
CA LYS A 589 1.47 17.04 53.22
C LYS A 589 1.31 17.96 52.00
N ALA A 590 1.94 17.61 50.88
CA ALA A 590 1.82 18.30 49.60
C ALA A 590 0.66 17.70 48.79
N PHE A 591 -0.58 18.10 49.12
CA PHE A 591 -1.79 17.46 48.61
C PHE A 591 -1.99 17.64 47.09
N SER A 592 -1.62 18.79 46.52
CA SER A 592 -1.71 19.05 45.08
C SER A 592 -0.85 18.08 44.28
N GLU A 593 0.39 17.91 44.69
CA GLU A 593 1.38 17.04 44.05
C GLU A 593 0.99 15.57 44.24
N TRP A 594 0.48 15.20 45.43
CA TRP A 594 -0.02 13.85 45.68
C TRP A 594 -1.17 13.47 44.73
N ILE A 595 -2.19 14.32 44.61
CA ILE A 595 -3.31 14.10 43.68
C ILE A 595 -2.76 14.02 42.24
N LEU A 596 -1.89 14.95 41.86
CA LEU A 596 -1.34 15.01 40.51
C LEU A 596 -0.58 13.72 40.12
N PHE A 597 0.37 13.25 40.94
CA PHE A 597 1.12 12.03 40.63
C PHE A 597 0.22 10.79 40.64
N THR A 598 -0.76 10.73 41.54
CA THR A 598 -1.72 9.62 41.60
C THR A 598 -2.60 9.59 40.36
N SER A 599 -3.17 10.74 39.98
CA SER A 599 -3.99 10.88 38.77
C SER A 599 -3.19 10.63 37.50
N SER A 600 -1.95 11.09 37.43
CA SER A 600 -1.03 10.86 36.30
C SER A 600 -0.75 9.37 36.11
N GLY A 601 -0.33 8.67 37.17
CA GLY A 601 -0.05 7.24 37.12
C GLY A 601 -1.28 6.39 36.76
N ILE A 602 -2.44 6.70 37.34
CA ILE A 602 -3.69 5.98 37.04
C ILE A 602 -4.14 6.24 35.60
N SER A 603 -4.18 7.51 35.17
CA SER A 603 -4.64 7.85 33.82
C SER A 603 -3.72 7.27 32.75
N SER A 604 -2.41 7.31 32.97
CA SER A 604 -1.43 6.67 32.09
C SER A 604 -1.60 5.14 32.06
N ALA A 605 -1.75 4.48 33.22
CA ALA A 605 -1.97 3.03 33.25
C ALA A 605 -3.25 2.62 32.51
N LEU A 606 -4.35 3.37 32.68
CA LEU A 606 -5.60 3.14 31.96
C LEU A 606 -5.46 3.43 30.45
N TYR A 607 -4.69 4.46 30.08
CA TYR A 607 -4.37 4.76 28.70
C TYR A 607 -3.60 3.60 28.06
N HIS A 608 -2.52 3.12 28.68
CA HIS A 608 -1.72 2.02 28.12
C HIS A 608 -2.45 0.68 28.13
N ALA A 609 -3.33 0.44 29.09
CA ALA A 609 -4.24 -0.72 29.06
C ALA A 609 -5.17 -0.66 27.83
N CYS A 610 -5.66 0.54 27.50
CA CYS A 610 -6.46 0.76 26.31
C CYS A 610 -5.61 0.67 25.04
N ASP A 611 -4.43 1.30 25.01
CA ASP A 611 -3.50 1.34 23.86
C ASP A 611 -3.10 -0.06 23.38
N VAL A 612 -2.80 -0.96 24.32
CA VAL A 612 -2.45 -2.36 24.03
C VAL A 612 -3.68 -3.22 23.67
N GLY A 613 -4.88 -2.66 23.77
CA GLY A 613 -6.14 -3.31 23.40
C GLY A 613 -6.67 -4.30 24.45
N THR A 614 -6.21 -4.19 25.71
CA THR A 614 -6.69 -5.06 26.80
C THR A 614 -8.06 -4.61 27.32
N TRP A 615 -8.20 -3.32 27.64
CA TRP A 615 -9.44 -2.74 28.16
C TRP A 615 -9.42 -1.21 28.08
N CYS A 616 -10.53 -0.60 27.63
CA CYS A 616 -10.70 0.85 27.54
C CYS A 616 -11.89 1.31 28.41
N VAL A 617 -11.63 2.12 29.43
CA VAL A 617 -12.67 2.69 30.32
C VAL A 617 -13.38 3.87 29.68
N LEU A 618 -12.62 4.66 28.94
CA LEU A 618 -13.05 5.88 28.27
C LEU A 618 -12.57 5.85 26.82
N ASN A 619 -13.04 6.81 26.03
CA ASN A 619 -12.58 6.96 24.65
C ASN A 619 -11.06 7.17 24.61
N TYR A 620 -10.39 6.51 23.66
CA TYR A 620 -8.94 6.52 23.47
C TYR A 620 -8.36 7.94 23.48
N ASN A 621 -8.97 8.86 22.72
CA ASN A 621 -8.51 10.25 22.62
C ASN A 621 -8.56 10.99 23.96
N VAL A 622 -9.51 10.65 24.83
CA VAL A 622 -9.64 11.24 26.18
C VAL A 622 -8.56 10.68 27.10
N LEU A 623 -8.32 9.37 27.06
CA LEU A 623 -7.26 8.74 27.86
C LEU A 623 -5.87 9.23 27.44
N GLN A 624 -5.63 9.34 26.12
CA GLN A 624 -4.40 9.90 25.57
C GLN A 624 -4.20 11.34 26.05
N PHE A 625 -5.23 12.18 25.94
CA PHE A 625 -5.17 13.56 26.43
C PHE A 625 -4.80 13.63 27.91
N MET A 626 -5.44 12.80 28.76
CA MET A 626 -5.17 12.78 30.20
C MET A 626 -3.76 12.32 30.53
N ASP A 627 -3.23 11.29 29.84
CA ASP A 627 -1.85 10.83 30.03
C ASP A 627 -0.83 11.94 29.74
N PHE A 628 -0.91 12.56 28.55
CA PHE A 628 0.00 13.64 28.18
C PHE A 628 -0.14 14.87 29.08
N TRP A 629 -1.36 15.33 29.33
CA TRP A 629 -1.60 16.54 30.13
C TRP A 629 -1.12 16.39 31.57
N LEU A 630 -1.48 15.29 32.24
CA LEU A 630 -1.09 15.06 33.64
C LEU A 630 0.41 14.79 33.76
N SER A 631 1.02 14.13 32.78
CA SER A 631 2.48 13.94 32.73
C SER A 631 3.22 15.27 32.57
N PHE A 632 2.75 16.18 31.71
CA PHE A 632 3.34 17.52 31.58
C PHE A 632 3.21 18.34 32.87
N MET A 633 2.04 18.26 33.51
CA MET A 633 1.82 18.88 34.81
C MET A 633 2.76 18.30 35.88
N ALA A 634 2.93 16.98 35.93
CA ALA A 634 3.79 16.31 36.90
C ALA A 634 5.25 16.78 36.81
N VAL A 635 5.77 16.93 35.59
CA VAL A 635 7.14 17.45 35.36
C VAL A 635 7.27 18.89 35.86
N VAL A 636 6.38 19.81 35.45
CA VAL A 636 6.49 21.22 35.83
C VAL A 636 6.27 21.42 37.33
N CYS A 637 5.26 20.76 37.91
CA CYS A 637 4.97 20.84 39.34
C CYS A 637 6.11 20.28 40.21
N THR A 638 6.86 19.28 39.71
CA THR A 638 8.08 18.80 40.40
C THR A 638 9.09 19.94 40.57
N PHE A 639 9.34 20.74 39.52
CA PHE A 639 10.24 21.88 39.61
C PHE A 639 9.68 23.01 40.47
N VAL A 640 8.39 23.31 40.37
CA VAL A 640 7.72 24.29 41.23
C VAL A 640 7.82 23.90 42.71
N TYR A 641 7.67 22.61 43.03
CA TYR A 641 7.82 22.09 44.40
C TYR A 641 9.23 22.33 44.99
N LEU A 642 10.28 22.30 44.16
CA LEU A 642 11.66 22.60 44.58
C LEU A 642 11.88 24.09 44.91
N THR A 643 11.00 24.97 44.44
CA THR A 643 11.07 26.41 44.75
C THR A 643 10.60 26.72 46.18
N THR A 644 11.02 27.89 46.67
CA THR A 644 10.67 28.48 47.98
C THR A 644 9.61 29.57 47.85
N ILE A 645 8.93 29.62 46.70
CA ILE A 645 7.87 30.57 46.41
C ILE A 645 6.72 30.35 47.41
N ASP A 646 6.06 31.43 47.81
CA ASP A 646 4.91 31.36 48.70
C ASP A 646 3.75 30.55 48.08
N GLU A 647 2.97 29.88 48.92
CA GLU A 647 1.91 28.96 48.49
C GLU A 647 0.85 29.64 47.61
N VAL A 648 0.60 30.94 47.79
CA VAL A 648 -0.34 31.70 46.94
C VAL A 648 0.14 31.75 45.49
N PHE A 649 1.42 32.05 45.28
CA PHE A 649 1.99 32.11 43.93
C PHE A 649 2.17 30.74 43.32
N LYS A 650 2.46 29.68 44.12
CA LYS A 650 2.48 28.30 43.61
C LYS A 650 1.14 27.89 43.03
N ARG A 651 0.03 28.22 43.71
CA ARG A 651 -1.33 27.96 43.19
C ARG A 651 -1.56 28.67 41.86
N ALA A 652 -1.18 29.95 41.76
CA ALA A 652 -1.30 30.71 40.52
C ALA A 652 -0.47 30.10 39.37
N ILE A 653 0.77 29.69 39.65
CA ILE A 653 1.64 29.02 38.68
C ILE A 653 1.03 27.68 38.25
N HIS A 654 0.58 26.85 39.19
CA HIS A 654 -0.07 25.57 38.89
C HIS A 654 -1.30 25.76 37.99
N SER A 655 -2.15 26.75 38.26
CA SER A 655 -3.33 27.03 37.42
C SER A 655 -2.95 27.52 36.02
N ALA A 656 -1.98 28.42 35.89
CA ALA A 656 -1.52 28.92 34.59
C ALA A 656 -0.88 27.80 33.75
N VAL A 657 -0.01 27.00 34.38
CA VAL A 657 0.62 25.85 33.73
C VAL A 657 -0.43 24.82 33.32
N ALA A 658 -1.45 24.54 34.15
CA ALA A 658 -2.53 23.61 33.82
C ALA A 658 -3.28 23.98 32.55
N ILE A 659 -3.60 25.26 32.36
CA ILE A 659 -4.27 25.75 31.15
C ILE A 659 -3.34 25.61 29.94
N LEU A 660 -2.07 26.03 30.08
CA LEU A 660 -1.10 25.98 28.99
C LEU A 660 -0.82 24.53 28.55
N THR A 661 -0.56 23.63 29.49
CA THR A 661 -0.27 22.22 29.20
C THR A 661 -1.49 21.48 28.65
N ALA A 662 -2.72 21.84 29.09
CA ALA A 662 -3.95 21.30 28.52
C ALA A 662 -4.12 21.72 27.04
N LEU A 663 -3.90 23.01 26.73
CA LEU A 663 -3.95 23.50 25.34
C LEU A 663 -2.88 22.84 24.46
N MET A 664 -1.68 22.60 25.00
CA MET A 664 -0.62 21.87 24.31
C MET A 664 -1.00 20.40 24.04
N ALA A 665 -1.59 19.72 25.02
CA ALA A 665 -2.05 18.33 24.87
C ALA A 665 -3.21 18.23 23.86
N ALA A 666 -4.10 19.22 23.80
CA ALA A 666 -5.26 19.20 22.89
C ALA A 666 -4.93 19.51 21.42
N THR A 667 -3.93 20.35 21.14
CA THR A 667 -3.67 20.87 19.78
C THR A 667 -2.83 19.94 18.90
N LYS A 668 -2.08 19.00 19.49
CA LYS A 668 -1.45 17.79 18.87
C LYS A 668 -0.54 17.14 19.94
N ALA A 669 -1.08 16.22 20.72
CA ALA A 669 -0.40 15.61 21.88
C ALA A 669 0.95 14.95 21.56
N THR A 670 1.11 14.38 20.35
CA THR A 670 2.26 13.54 19.95
C THR A 670 3.45 14.31 19.36
N ARG A 671 3.40 15.65 19.30
CA ARG A 671 4.51 16.44 18.77
C ARG A 671 5.65 16.48 19.80
N SER A 672 6.79 15.87 19.47
CA SER A 672 8.00 15.83 20.33
C SER A 672 8.47 17.22 20.79
N SER A 673 8.18 18.27 20.02
CA SER A 673 8.42 19.67 20.38
C SER A 673 7.73 20.10 21.68
N ASN A 674 6.58 19.52 22.02
CA ASN A 674 5.81 19.93 23.20
C ASN A 674 6.54 19.54 24.50
N ILE A 675 7.22 18.40 24.52
CA ILE A 675 7.99 17.94 25.69
C ILE A 675 9.18 18.85 25.95
N VAL A 676 9.92 19.22 24.90
CA VAL A 676 11.04 20.18 24.99
C VAL A 676 10.55 21.50 25.57
N LEU A 677 9.40 21.98 25.11
CA LEU A 677 8.78 23.23 25.57
C LEU A 677 8.38 23.13 27.05
N VAL A 678 7.82 22.00 27.51
CA VAL A 678 7.48 21.74 28.92
C VAL A 678 8.73 21.70 29.81
N ILE A 679 9.81 21.06 29.36
CA ILE A 679 11.09 21.03 30.10
C ILE A 679 11.69 22.43 30.19
N VAL A 680 11.65 23.21 29.11
CA VAL A 680 12.11 24.61 29.09
C VAL A 680 11.27 25.46 30.06
N ILE A 681 9.94 25.34 30.04
CA ILE A 681 9.06 26.04 30.98
C ILE A 681 9.39 25.66 32.43
N GLY A 682 9.59 24.36 32.71
CA GLY A 682 9.98 23.87 34.03
C GLY A 682 11.33 24.42 34.50
N GLY A 683 12.34 24.40 33.62
CA GLY A 683 13.68 24.93 33.89
C GLY A 683 13.68 26.45 34.11
N VAL A 684 12.96 27.20 33.29
CA VAL A 684 12.78 28.65 33.45
C VAL A 684 12.05 28.96 34.75
N GLY A 685 11.00 28.20 35.09
CA GLY A 685 10.29 28.35 36.37
C GLY A 685 11.18 28.13 37.59
N LEU A 686 12.09 27.15 37.52
CA LEU A 686 13.09 26.89 38.56
C LEU A 686 14.09 28.05 38.69
N LEU A 687 14.60 28.55 37.56
CA LEU A 687 15.51 29.70 37.51
C LEU A 687 14.85 30.97 38.06
N VAL A 688 13.61 31.26 37.66
CA VAL A 688 12.84 32.41 38.16
C VAL A 688 12.58 32.28 39.66
N GLY A 689 12.21 31.09 40.14
CA GLY A 689 12.04 30.82 41.56
C GLY A 689 13.32 31.04 42.38
N TRP A 690 14.49 30.66 41.83
CA TRP A 690 15.78 30.96 42.45
C TRP A 690 16.09 32.45 42.46
N LEU A 691 15.83 33.16 41.36
CA LEU A 691 16.05 34.61 41.25
C LEU A 691 15.15 35.41 42.22
N ILE A 692 13.90 34.99 42.40
CA ILE A 692 12.97 35.62 43.34
C ILE A 692 13.47 35.45 44.79
N GLU A 693 13.93 34.27 45.18
CA GLU A 693 14.50 34.04 46.53
C GLU A 693 15.80 34.82 46.76
N LEU A 694 16.67 34.88 45.74
CA LEU A 694 17.87 35.71 45.78
C LEU A 694 17.52 37.18 45.99
N SER A 695 16.46 37.67 45.33
CA SER A 695 16.00 39.04 45.49
C SER A 695 15.36 39.30 46.86
N SER A 696 14.59 38.35 47.42
CA SER A 696 13.87 38.56 48.68
C SER A 696 14.76 38.51 49.91
N LYS A 697 15.78 37.64 49.94
CA LYS A 697 16.77 37.58 51.04
C LYS A 697 17.76 38.74 51.03
N TYR A 698 18.06 39.32 49.87
CA TYR A 698 19.01 40.43 49.75
C TYR A 698 18.36 41.82 49.67
N ARG A 699 17.02 41.92 49.55
CA ARG A 699 16.30 43.20 49.68
C ARG A 699 16.36 43.81 51.10
N SER A 700 16.83 43.08 52.11
CA SER A 700 17.17 43.64 53.42
C SER A 700 18.52 44.37 53.46
N LEU A 701 19.35 44.25 52.40
CA LEU A 701 20.55 45.05 52.23
C LEU A 701 20.23 46.21 51.29
N SER A 702 19.72 47.30 51.87
CA SER A 702 19.51 48.58 51.18
C SER A 702 20.81 49.05 50.53
N PHE A 703 20.98 48.81 49.23
CA PHE A 703 22.00 49.50 48.45
C PHE A 703 21.46 50.91 48.15
N SER A 704 21.91 51.89 48.93
CA SER A 704 21.77 53.30 48.56
C SER A 704 22.41 53.46 47.18
N ILE A 705 21.62 53.91 46.21
CA ILE A 705 22.11 54.26 44.88
C ILE A 705 23.04 55.46 45.02
N GLY A 706 24.34 55.16 45.07
CA GLY A 706 25.45 56.10 44.97
C GLY A 706 26.57 55.38 44.23
N PHE A 707 26.56 55.46 42.90
CA PHE A 707 27.55 54.85 42.03
C PHE A 707 28.89 55.62 42.16
N SER A 708 29.86 55.07 42.90
CA SER A 708 31.28 55.41 42.70
C SER A 708 32.07 54.14 42.38
N PHE A 709 32.68 54.11 41.20
CA PHE A 709 33.52 53.03 40.69
C PHE A 709 34.72 52.76 41.62
N ASN A 710 34.68 51.64 42.34
CA ASN A 710 35.90 51.00 42.86
C ASN A 710 35.87 49.51 42.52
N SER A 711 36.54 49.17 41.41
CA SER A 711 36.42 47.90 40.69
C SER A 711 37.03 46.68 41.40
N ILE A 712 37.74 46.86 42.52
CA ILE A 712 38.37 45.77 43.28
C ILE A 712 37.45 45.26 44.41
N ASN A 713 36.69 46.16 45.06
CA ASN A 713 35.71 45.76 46.07
C ASN A 713 34.52 44.98 45.47
N SER A 714 34.22 45.20 44.18
CA SER A 714 33.16 44.51 43.43
C SER A 714 33.45 43.02 43.23
N LEU A 715 34.70 42.62 42.97
CA LEU A 715 35.05 41.22 42.71
C LEU A 715 35.03 40.38 44.00
N GLU A 716 35.46 40.94 45.13
CA GLU A 716 35.36 40.29 46.43
C GLU A 716 33.92 40.17 46.91
N THR A 717 33.08 41.19 46.70
CA THR A 717 31.64 41.08 46.98
C THR A 717 30.95 40.04 46.09
N ILE A 718 31.33 39.94 44.80
CA ILE A 718 30.82 38.90 43.90
C ILE A 718 31.29 37.50 44.32
N LYS A 719 32.56 37.32 44.71
CA LYS A 719 33.08 36.03 45.22
C LYS A 719 32.39 35.63 46.53
N GLN A 720 32.22 36.57 47.46
CA GLN A 720 31.54 36.32 48.74
C GLN A 720 30.06 36.03 48.53
N TRP A 721 29.42 36.71 47.58
CA TRP A 721 28.06 36.44 47.12
C TRP A 721 27.94 35.05 46.51
N LEU A 722 28.84 34.66 45.60
CA LEU A 722 28.87 33.33 44.99
C LEU A 722 29.12 32.23 46.02
N TYR A 723 30.03 32.46 46.98
CA TYR A 723 30.31 31.54 48.08
C TYR A 723 29.11 31.37 49.01
N ASN A 724 28.43 32.47 49.39
CA ASN A 724 27.23 32.43 50.21
C ASN A 724 26.04 31.79 49.48
N LEU A 725 25.90 32.05 48.18
CA LEU A 725 24.91 31.44 47.31
C LEU A 725 25.16 29.92 47.20
N MET A 726 26.42 29.53 46.96
CA MET A 726 26.82 28.12 46.89
C MET A 726 26.63 27.42 48.24
N LYS A 727 26.96 28.05 49.37
CA LYS A 727 26.73 27.53 50.73
C LYS A 727 25.25 27.38 51.05
N THR A 728 24.41 28.29 50.58
CA THR A 728 22.94 28.24 50.74
C THR A 728 22.34 27.12 49.90
N LEU A 729 22.76 26.97 48.65
CA LEU A 729 22.39 25.84 47.78
C LEU A 729 22.87 24.50 48.36
N LEU A 730 24.07 24.47 48.93
CA LEU A 730 24.66 23.28 49.54
C LEU A 730 23.85 22.76 50.73
N LYS A 731 23.30 23.66 51.55
CA LYS A 731 22.46 23.32 52.71
C LYS A 731 21.00 22.99 52.34
N ARG A 732 20.50 23.52 51.23
CA ARG A 732 19.10 23.39 50.81
C ARG A 732 18.76 22.01 50.24
N PHE A 733 19.70 21.42 49.52
CA PHE A 733 19.47 20.15 48.84
C PHE A 733 20.37 19.05 49.38
N ARG A 734 19.79 17.85 49.49
CA ARG A 734 20.54 16.61 49.64
C ARG A 734 21.09 16.23 48.26
N TRP A 735 22.34 16.62 47.99
CA TRP A 735 22.96 16.51 46.66
C TRP A 735 22.97 15.11 46.07
N GLY A 736 23.07 14.06 46.89
CA GLY A 736 22.96 12.68 46.40
C GLY A 736 21.62 12.41 45.69
N PHE A 737 20.52 12.84 46.29
CA PHE A 737 19.19 12.73 45.68
C PHE A 737 19.01 13.69 44.50
N LEU A 738 19.58 14.90 44.57
CA LEU A 738 19.50 15.86 43.47
C LEU A 738 20.21 15.34 42.22
N LEU A 739 21.43 14.81 42.36
CA LEU A 739 22.20 14.21 41.28
C LEU A 739 21.51 12.96 40.72
N ALA A 740 20.97 12.09 41.58
CA ALA A 740 20.18 10.94 41.16
C ALA A 740 18.92 11.36 40.37
N GLY A 741 18.26 12.45 40.77
CA GLY A 741 17.13 13.05 40.06
C GLY A 741 17.49 13.50 38.65
N PHE A 742 18.61 14.20 38.48
CA PHE A 742 19.08 14.60 37.15
C PHE A 742 19.55 13.42 36.29
N ALA A 743 20.22 12.42 36.88
CA ALA A 743 20.66 11.22 36.16
C ALA A 743 19.47 10.42 35.60
N THR A 744 18.43 10.24 36.42
CA THR A 744 17.19 9.57 35.98
C THR A 744 16.36 10.41 35.01
N LEU A 745 16.39 11.74 35.12
CA LEU A 745 15.79 12.64 34.12
C LEU A 745 16.48 12.52 32.75
N ALA A 746 17.82 12.44 32.74
CA ALA A 746 18.59 12.24 31.52
C ALA A 746 18.28 10.86 30.88
N MET A 747 18.17 9.81 31.70
CA MET A 747 17.73 8.49 31.25
C MET A 747 16.33 8.50 30.63
N ALA A 748 15.40 9.30 31.17
CA ALA A 748 14.09 9.48 30.56
C ALA A 748 14.21 10.13 29.18
N GLY A 749 15.04 11.17 29.04
CA GLY A 749 15.32 11.81 27.74
C GLY A 749 15.93 10.85 26.71
N ILE A 750 16.88 10.00 27.12
CA ILE A 750 17.49 8.98 26.25
C ILE A 750 16.47 7.91 25.85
N SER A 751 15.65 7.45 26.79
CA SER A 751 14.63 6.43 26.52
C SER A 751 13.65 6.92 25.46
N TRP A 752 13.29 8.20 25.49
CA TRP A 752 12.46 8.83 24.48
C TRP A 752 13.13 8.87 23.09
N ASP A 753 14.42 9.20 23.03
CA ASP A 753 15.17 9.30 21.76
C ASP A 753 15.36 7.93 21.08
N LEU A 754 15.46 6.85 21.86
CA LEU A 754 15.61 5.47 21.38
C LEU A 754 14.29 4.77 21.03
N GLU A 755 13.15 5.44 21.25
CA GLU A 755 11.81 4.88 21.06
C GLU A 755 11.48 4.72 19.56
N THR A 756 11.28 3.49 19.09
CA THR A 756 10.79 3.19 17.72
C THR A 756 9.43 2.50 17.77
N SER A 757 8.74 2.34 16.63
CA SER A 757 7.45 1.65 16.57
C SER A 757 7.51 0.19 17.02
N GLN A 758 8.67 -0.48 16.92
CA GLN A 758 8.87 -1.86 17.35
C GLN A 758 9.33 -1.94 18.81
N THR A 759 10.17 -1.01 19.25
CA THR A 759 10.75 -0.99 20.60
C THR A 759 9.95 -0.14 21.61
N TYR A 760 8.82 0.41 21.17
CA TYR A 760 7.92 1.27 21.93
C TYR A 760 7.63 0.73 23.33
N TRP A 761 7.17 -0.51 23.44
CA TRP A 761 6.77 -1.09 24.72
C TRP A 761 7.93 -1.19 25.74
N ILE A 762 9.18 -1.23 25.29
CA ILE A 762 10.36 -1.25 26.16
C ILE A 762 10.74 0.17 26.57
N TRP A 763 11.05 1.01 25.58
CA TRP A 763 11.63 2.34 25.84
C TRP A 763 10.62 3.30 26.46
N HIS A 764 9.35 3.21 26.07
CA HIS A 764 8.29 4.00 26.67
C HIS A 764 8.02 3.60 28.13
N SER A 765 8.08 2.29 28.43
CA SER A 765 8.00 1.81 29.82
C SER A 765 9.19 2.30 30.66
N MET A 766 10.40 2.30 30.10
CA MET A 766 11.58 2.85 30.75
C MET A 766 11.48 4.37 30.97
N TRP A 767 10.87 5.09 30.03
CA TRP A 767 10.56 6.51 30.17
C TRP A 767 9.67 6.76 31.41
N HIS A 768 8.56 6.04 31.55
CA HIS A 768 7.67 6.16 32.73
C HIS A 768 8.40 5.88 34.04
N ILE A 769 9.15 4.77 34.10
CA ILE A 769 9.91 4.41 35.30
C ILE A 769 10.89 5.53 35.68
N THR A 770 11.66 6.00 34.71
CA THR A 770 12.74 6.97 34.95
C THR A 770 12.21 8.37 35.26
N ILE A 771 11.13 8.83 34.62
CA ILE A 771 10.56 10.17 34.88
C ILE A 771 9.88 10.27 36.25
N TYR A 772 9.14 9.25 36.67
CA TYR A 772 8.53 9.22 38.01
C TYR A 772 9.61 9.02 39.11
N THR A 773 10.64 8.21 38.84
CA THR A 773 11.77 8.05 39.75
C THR A 773 12.57 9.34 39.90
N SER A 774 12.76 10.08 38.81
CA SER A 774 13.38 11.41 38.82
C SER A 774 12.59 12.38 39.71
N SER A 775 11.27 12.42 39.54
CA SER A 775 10.37 13.23 40.37
C SER A 775 10.49 12.87 41.85
N PHE A 776 10.52 11.58 42.19
CA PHE A 776 10.72 11.09 43.55
C PHE A 776 12.04 11.56 44.16
N PHE A 777 13.16 11.44 43.43
CA PHE A 777 14.46 11.89 43.90
C PHE A 777 14.52 13.40 44.07
N PHE A 778 13.92 14.18 43.16
CA PHE A 778 13.78 15.63 43.35
C PHE A 778 13.01 15.97 44.61
N LEU A 779 11.85 15.34 44.84
CA LEU A 779 11.06 15.52 46.07
C LEU A 779 11.84 15.16 47.35
N CYS A 780 12.70 14.13 47.29
CA CYS A 780 13.57 13.71 48.39
C CYS A 780 14.77 14.64 48.62
N SER A 781 15.18 15.38 47.59
CA SER A 781 16.34 16.29 47.65
C SER A 781 16.08 17.50 48.52
N LYS A 782 14.82 17.93 48.67
CA LYS A 782 14.44 19.11 49.47
C LYS A 782 14.71 18.87 50.96
N ALA A 783 15.65 19.62 51.54
CA ALA A 783 15.91 19.56 52.98
C ALA A 783 14.76 20.22 53.77
N LYS A 784 14.41 19.67 54.93
CA LYS A 784 13.50 20.33 55.89
C LYS A 784 14.27 21.48 56.56
N ASN A 785 13.74 22.70 56.48
CA ASN A 785 14.23 23.79 57.31
C ASN A 785 13.92 23.43 58.77
N VAL A 786 14.96 23.12 59.54
CA VAL A 786 14.88 23.11 61.00
C VAL A 786 15.06 24.57 61.42
N ASP A 787 13.96 25.30 61.51
CA ASP A 787 13.94 26.60 62.18
C ASP A 787 13.98 26.35 63.69
N SER A 788 15.19 26.14 64.20
CA SER A 788 15.48 26.34 65.62
C SER A 788 15.60 27.85 65.85
N GLU A 789 14.46 28.49 66.16
CA GLU A 789 14.29 29.72 66.97
C GLU A 789 13.05 30.49 66.52
N ASN A 790 11.90 30.11 67.10
CA ASN A 790 10.90 30.98 67.73
C ASN A 790 9.57 30.23 67.79
N GLN A 791 9.34 29.58 68.93
CA GLN A 791 7.99 29.18 69.34
C GLN A 791 7.14 30.43 69.55
N SER A 792 6.00 30.50 68.86
CA SER A 792 4.77 31.11 69.37
C SER A 792 3.57 30.38 68.74
N PRO A 793 2.42 30.28 69.44
CA PRO A 793 1.61 29.06 69.45
C PRO A 793 0.70 28.91 68.24
N ALA A 794 0.38 27.65 67.96
CA ALA A 794 -0.62 27.22 67.00
C ALA A 794 -1.96 27.93 67.20
N SER A 795 -2.44 28.64 66.18
CA SER A 795 -3.86 28.94 66.02
C SER A 795 -4.54 27.68 65.46
N GLY A 796 -5.34 27.06 66.31
CA GLY A 796 -6.19 25.94 65.92
C GLY A 796 -7.23 26.38 64.89
N ASN A 797 -7.49 25.50 63.94
CA ASN A 797 -8.84 25.11 63.54
C ASN A 797 -8.75 23.82 62.71
N TYR A 798 -9.79 23.01 62.84
CA TYR A 798 -10.01 21.68 62.24
C TYR A 798 -9.45 20.48 63.02
N ALA A 799 -9.88 20.36 64.28
CA ALA A 799 -10.09 19.05 64.88
C ALA A 799 -11.41 18.47 64.34
N LEU A 800 -11.34 17.43 63.50
CA LEU A 800 -12.48 16.57 63.23
C LEU A 800 -12.65 15.64 64.44
N ALA A 801 -13.75 15.84 65.16
CA ALA A 801 -14.19 14.99 66.25
C ALA A 801 -14.75 13.66 65.74
N HIS A 802 -14.27 12.55 66.29
CA HIS A 802 -15.10 11.55 66.99
C HIS A 802 -14.15 10.58 67.73
N GLN A 803 -13.91 10.73 69.04
CA GLN A 803 -14.72 10.27 70.19
C GLN A 803 -14.56 8.75 70.45
N ASP A 804 -13.45 8.37 71.09
CA ASP A 804 -13.32 7.08 71.78
C ASP A 804 -13.90 7.21 73.19
N SER A 805 -15.03 6.55 73.41
CA SER A 805 -15.67 6.42 74.71
C SER A 805 -14.95 5.38 75.58
N HIS A 806 -14.56 5.85 76.78
CA HIS A 806 -14.34 5.12 78.03
C HIS A 806 -13.07 4.26 78.23
N ARG A 807 -12.17 4.81 79.06
CA ARG A 807 -11.18 4.08 79.85
C ARG A 807 -11.69 3.89 81.30
N ARG A 808 -11.39 2.70 81.84
CA ARG A 808 -11.62 2.19 83.21
C ARG A 808 -11.20 3.13 84.35
N GLY A 809 -11.92 3.05 85.47
CA GLY A 809 -11.29 2.73 86.77
C GLY A 809 -11.38 3.73 87.94
N THR A 810 -12.18 3.34 88.95
CA THR A 810 -11.99 3.46 90.42
C THR A 810 -12.01 4.82 91.15
N ARG A 811 -13.03 5.04 92.00
CA ARG A 811 -12.98 5.18 93.49
C ARG A 811 -14.22 5.91 94.03
N ARG A 812 -15.20 5.16 94.54
CA ARG A 812 -15.61 5.07 95.96
C ARG A 812 -16.79 4.12 96.08
#